data_AF-A0A667GF65-F1
#
_entry.id   AF-A0A667GF65-F1
#
_cell.length_a   1.000
_cell.length_b   1.000
_cell.length_c   1.000
_cell.angle_alpha   90.00
_cell.angle_beta   90.00
_cell.angle_gamma   90.00
#
_symmetry.space_group_name_H-M   'P 1'
#
loop_
_entity.id
_entity.type
_entity.pdbx_description
1 polymer ?
#
loop_
_entity_poly.entity_id
_entity_poly.type
_entity_poly.pdbx_seq_one_letter_code
_entity_poly.pdbx_strand_id
1 'polypeptide(L)'
;MKEMEKYANRVHTLTEERETLSHGCEKENKQFRHEVKVLQPKQEVQIKEVEEMLYQEGLSEIALSSPSEQIAYLLVERSTLLQKLEARGPKPESQRCMTSKFLKEHPQENFEQNHQPLRREQEKHQEHVQQSKKNVRESHNEDLEKDKTSQNCLERNAEQVAERLRMAQEEIRRLTDELQGKEKEQSKLDSALKKAQLEIEHLKENLIKLKENDSTDLQRAKERNQRLDEEILALRNRVRSLDSEKKVLGEVVERLKGKIHESQENKQLGNHSPGKTVGAEQREQYLSSGEKQKYQQQEDIQQLRQNLHRLQILCSSAEKELRYERGKNLDLKQHNSLLQEESIKIKIELKQAQQKLLDGTKMCSSLTAEWKHGQQKIRELELEVLKQDQSIKSQDNLKEKLAQEKSKVADAEEKILDLQQKLEHAHKVCLTDTCISGKKQLEERIKEALENEAKTKQLYQEEQQKRKLLDQNVNELQKQVRILQDKGNQLEITSSQQQSRIQQQEAQLQKYLENKKEKSDEHLKSNGELSEKLSKLQQEKEALCKEYAQLLKQMDAHMRDFNEKHHHHKVKLGRVKNLLLQEVELREKRIEHLENEVRILQHQVEKEKAFQDKIIAQNDILLLEKRNLLEKLTEKEELIKSNKGVTSSVQNKVLLLDKENKHLQETSLWLKHQVGFLESIIRSIQIRREEETKISNIPEFEVFYKILPLPNSSFSGTGLVESDGSLQGIEENKSEEAMPNPKSSKSLSCSQNSKAGYVNVPFLKETHCIVEEDQKSEL
;
A
#
# COMPACT_ATOMS: atom_id res chain seq x y z
N MET A 1 22.24 19.62 15.68
CA MET A 1 22.47 21.07 15.50
C MET A 1 22.82 21.36 14.05
N LYS A 2 24.10 21.56 13.69
CA LYS A 2 24.56 22.00 12.34
C LYS A 2 23.97 21.20 11.14
N GLU A 3 23.69 19.92 11.31
CA GLU A 3 23.07 19.11 10.24
C GLU A 3 21.58 19.36 10.06
N MET A 4 20.83 19.58 11.15
CA MET A 4 19.42 19.99 11.07
C MET A 4 19.28 21.41 10.53
N GLU A 5 20.26 22.27 10.81
CA GLU A 5 20.38 23.61 10.23
C GLU A 5 20.66 23.54 8.72
N LYS A 6 21.62 22.70 8.27
CA LYS A 6 21.82 22.39 6.85
C LYS A 6 20.57 21.78 6.19
N TYR A 7 19.80 20.94 6.89
CA TYR A 7 18.58 20.34 6.36
C TYR A 7 17.44 21.37 6.25
N ALA A 8 17.21 22.18 7.28
CA ALA A 8 16.22 23.26 7.26
C ALA A 8 16.51 24.28 6.16
N ASN A 9 17.77 24.65 5.95
CA ASN A 9 18.17 25.56 4.86
C ASN A 9 17.88 24.94 3.48
N ARG A 10 18.18 23.64 3.26
CA ARG A 10 17.80 22.96 2.01
C ARG A 10 16.29 22.92 1.79
N VAL A 11 15.50 22.68 2.84
CA VAL A 11 14.02 22.70 2.76
C VAL A 11 13.50 24.10 2.42
N HIS A 12 14.11 25.16 2.96
CA HIS A 12 13.80 26.54 2.56
C HIS A 12 14.11 26.79 1.08
N THR A 13 15.32 26.49 0.61
CA THR A 13 15.71 26.70 -0.80
C THR A 13 14.82 25.91 -1.76
N LEU A 14 14.52 24.64 -1.47
CA LEU A 14 13.58 23.83 -2.27
C LEU A 14 12.14 24.37 -2.25
N THR A 15 11.75 25.11 -1.20
CA THR A 15 10.44 25.78 -1.15
C THR A 15 10.44 27.05 -2.00
N GLU A 16 11.50 27.85 -1.97
CA GLU A 16 11.69 29.04 -2.80
C GLU A 16 11.79 28.68 -4.31
N GLU A 17 12.51 27.60 -4.64
CA GLU A 17 12.56 27.03 -5.99
C GLU A 17 11.17 26.55 -6.46
N ARG A 18 10.40 25.89 -5.59
CA ARG A 18 9.02 25.47 -5.89
C ARG A 18 8.09 26.66 -6.10
N GLU A 19 8.18 27.71 -5.28
CA GLU A 19 7.32 28.90 -5.39
C GLU A 19 7.64 29.72 -6.65
N THR A 20 8.92 29.91 -6.96
CA THR A 20 9.36 30.58 -8.20
C THR A 20 8.96 29.80 -9.45
N LEU A 21 9.11 28.46 -9.46
CA LEU A 21 8.60 27.60 -10.55
C LEU A 21 7.07 27.71 -10.69
N SER A 22 6.34 27.65 -9.58
CA SER A 22 4.88 27.77 -9.57
C SER A 22 4.41 29.12 -10.13
N HIS A 23 5.11 30.22 -9.80
CA HIS A 23 4.80 31.54 -10.35
C HIS A 23 5.13 31.63 -11.86
N GLY A 24 6.22 30.99 -12.30
CA GLY A 24 6.54 30.83 -13.72
C GLY A 24 5.43 30.15 -14.51
N CYS A 25 5.01 28.96 -14.07
CA CYS A 25 3.92 28.21 -14.70
C CYS A 25 2.58 28.98 -14.65
N GLU A 26 2.28 29.73 -13.59
CA GLU A 26 1.06 30.54 -13.51
C GLU A 26 1.10 31.72 -14.53
N LYS A 27 2.28 32.31 -14.75
CA LYS A 27 2.50 33.36 -15.75
C LYS A 27 2.38 32.84 -17.18
N GLU A 28 2.96 31.67 -17.48
CA GLU A 28 2.78 30.98 -18.78
C GLU A 28 1.32 30.61 -19.03
N ASN A 29 0.61 30.07 -18.03
CA ASN A 29 -0.82 29.73 -18.14
C ASN A 29 -1.68 30.98 -18.43
N LYS A 30 -1.33 32.14 -17.84
CA LYS A 30 -1.94 33.44 -18.17
C LYS A 30 -1.64 33.85 -19.62
N GLN A 31 -0.40 33.69 -20.10
CA GLN A 31 -0.04 34.01 -21.48
C GLN A 31 -0.77 33.12 -22.49
N PHE A 32 -0.80 31.79 -22.31
CA PHE A 32 -1.56 30.89 -23.19
C PHE A 32 -3.05 31.22 -23.23
N ARG A 33 -3.65 31.63 -22.10
CA ARG A 33 -5.05 32.12 -22.06
C ARG A 33 -5.25 33.40 -22.87
N HIS A 34 -4.26 34.29 -22.91
CA HIS A 34 -4.31 35.47 -23.78
C HIS A 34 -4.15 35.10 -25.26
N GLU A 35 -3.23 34.20 -25.60
CA GLU A 35 -3.01 33.74 -26.98
C GLU A 35 -4.24 33.03 -27.55
N VAL A 36 -4.83 32.07 -26.81
CA VAL A 36 -6.10 31.41 -27.20
C VAL A 36 -7.21 32.44 -27.43
N LYS A 37 -7.34 33.44 -26.56
CA LYS A 37 -8.35 34.50 -26.68
C LYS A 37 -8.12 35.46 -27.87
N VAL A 38 -6.89 35.51 -28.41
CA VAL A 38 -6.54 36.28 -29.63
C VAL A 38 -6.65 35.42 -30.91
N LEU A 39 -6.46 34.11 -30.80
CA LEU A 39 -6.54 33.17 -31.93
C LEU A 39 -7.98 32.74 -32.23
N GLN A 40 -8.81 32.52 -31.21
CA GLN A 40 -10.22 32.11 -31.35
C GLN A 40 -11.01 33.00 -32.35
N PRO A 41 -11.08 34.34 -32.23
CA PRO A 41 -11.83 35.15 -33.18
C PRO A 41 -11.24 35.16 -34.59
N LYS A 42 -9.95 34.87 -34.77
CA LYS A 42 -9.33 34.72 -36.11
C LYS A 42 -9.76 33.41 -36.76
N GLN A 43 -9.88 32.34 -35.97
CA GLN A 43 -10.37 31.05 -36.44
C GLN A 43 -11.87 31.11 -36.75
N GLU A 44 -12.68 31.81 -35.95
CA GLU A 44 -14.10 32.04 -36.23
C GLU A 44 -14.34 32.84 -37.52
N VAL A 45 -13.46 33.78 -37.88
CA VAL A 45 -13.51 34.47 -39.18
C VAL A 45 -13.16 33.53 -40.34
N GLN A 46 -12.11 32.71 -40.19
CA GLN A 46 -11.72 31.74 -41.23
C GLN A 46 -12.76 30.63 -41.45
N ILE A 47 -13.45 30.20 -40.39
CA ILE A 47 -14.57 29.25 -40.51
C ILE A 47 -15.70 29.87 -41.32
N LYS A 48 -16.06 31.14 -41.06
CA LYS A 48 -17.11 31.85 -41.82
C LYS A 48 -16.76 32.10 -43.28
N GLU A 49 -15.48 32.37 -43.57
CA GLU A 49 -14.97 32.48 -44.95
C GLU A 49 -15.12 31.14 -45.70
N VAL A 50 -14.86 30.02 -45.04
CA VAL A 50 -15.06 28.67 -45.59
C VAL A 50 -16.55 28.30 -45.71
N GLU A 51 -17.38 28.64 -44.72
CA GLU A 51 -18.84 28.52 -44.79
C GLU A 51 -19.39 29.25 -46.02
N GLU A 52 -19.00 30.52 -46.23
CA GLU A 52 -19.47 31.33 -47.35
C GLU A 52 -19.02 30.76 -48.72
N MET A 53 -17.79 30.26 -48.83
CA MET A 53 -17.33 29.55 -50.04
C MET A 53 -18.13 28.26 -50.29
N LEU A 54 -18.42 27.47 -49.25
CA LEU A 54 -19.25 26.26 -49.38
C LEU A 54 -20.69 26.59 -49.78
N TYR A 55 -21.26 27.69 -49.31
CA TYR A 55 -22.55 28.19 -49.79
C TYR A 55 -22.51 28.63 -51.27
N GLN A 56 -21.42 29.27 -51.72
CA GLN A 56 -21.26 29.72 -53.13
C GLN A 56 -21.12 28.55 -54.11
N GLU A 57 -20.39 27.49 -53.74
CA GLU A 57 -20.25 26.26 -54.54
C GLU A 57 -21.44 25.28 -54.41
N GLY A 58 -22.51 25.68 -53.70
CA GLY A 58 -23.73 24.86 -53.52
C GLY A 58 -23.64 23.76 -52.46
N LEU A 59 -22.50 23.60 -51.81
CA LEU A 59 -22.21 22.62 -50.75
C LEU A 59 -22.75 23.05 -49.36
N SER A 60 -23.91 23.69 -49.34
CA SER A 60 -24.56 24.23 -48.14
C SER A 60 -24.86 23.19 -47.05
N GLU A 61 -25.03 21.92 -47.42
CA GLU A 61 -25.31 20.83 -46.48
C GLU A 61 -24.13 20.53 -45.54
N ILE A 62 -22.88 20.83 -45.95
CA ILE A 62 -21.68 20.64 -45.12
C ILE A 62 -21.11 21.95 -44.54
N ALA A 63 -21.69 23.11 -44.88
CA ALA A 63 -21.19 24.39 -44.39
C ALA A 63 -21.19 24.44 -42.84
N LEU A 64 -22.25 23.92 -42.20
CA LEU A 64 -22.39 23.87 -40.74
C LEU A 64 -21.71 22.64 -40.07
N SER A 65 -21.05 21.77 -40.84
CA SER A 65 -20.30 20.62 -40.32
C SER A 65 -18.97 21.03 -39.69
N SER A 66 -18.36 20.16 -38.89
CA SER A 66 -17.04 20.45 -38.31
C SER A 66 -15.94 20.57 -39.39
N PRO A 67 -14.87 21.37 -39.22
CA PRO A 67 -13.83 21.51 -40.25
C PRO A 67 -13.17 20.18 -40.67
N SER A 68 -13.04 19.23 -39.75
CA SER A 68 -12.58 17.86 -40.02
C SER A 68 -13.52 17.06 -40.93
N GLU A 69 -14.82 17.34 -40.85
CA GLU A 69 -15.91 16.65 -41.52
C GLU A 69 -16.19 17.27 -42.89
N GLN A 70 -16.09 18.60 -43.01
CA GLN A 70 -15.96 19.33 -44.28
C GLN A 70 -14.78 18.77 -45.10
N ILE A 71 -13.60 18.64 -44.49
CA ILE A 71 -12.41 18.06 -45.14
C ILE A 71 -12.66 16.59 -45.54
N ALA A 72 -13.27 15.78 -44.68
CA ALA A 72 -13.58 14.39 -44.99
C ALA A 72 -14.54 14.26 -46.18
N TYR A 73 -15.61 15.08 -46.22
CA TYR A 73 -16.57 15.10 -47.32
C TYR A 73 -15.90 15.52 -48.64
N LEU A 74 -15.16 16.63 -48.64
CA LEU A 74 -14.44 17.13 -49.83
C LEU A 74 -13.40 16.12 -50.34
N LEU A 75 -12.76 15.34 -49.46
CA LEU A 75 -11.85 14.26 -49.85
C LEU A 75 -12.61 13.08 -50.49
N VAL A 76 -13.75 12.67 -49.93
CA VAL A 76 -14.59 11.60 -50.50
C VAL A 76 -15.17 12.02 -51.85
N GLU A 77 -15.65 13.26 -51.98
CA GLU A 77 -16.18 13.79 -53.24
C GLU A 77 -15.08 13.93 -54.30
N ARG A 78 -13.90 14.45 -53.94
CA ARG A 78 -12.72 14.46 -54.82
C ARG A 78 -12.35 13.05 -55.29
N SER A 79 -12.32 12.06 -54.39
CA SER A 79 -12.07 10.66 -54.76
C SER A 79 -13.14 10.10 -55.69
N THR A 80 -14.41 10.42 -55.44
CA THR A 80 -15.54 10.02 -56.29
C THR A 80 -15.48 10.65 -57.69
N LEU A 81 -15.06 11.92 -57.79
CA LEU A 81 -14.86 12.61 -59.06
C LEU A 81 -13.65 12.07 -59.83
N LEU A 82 -12.54 11.77 -59.15
CA LEU A 82 -11.39 11.09 -59.75
C LEU A 82 -11.77 9.70 -60.28
N GLN A 83 -12.49 8.91 -59.49
CA GLN A 83 -12.97 7.59 -59.93
C GLN A 83 -13.93 7.68 -61.12
N LYS A 84 -14.78 8.72 -61.19
CA LYS A 84 -15.63 9.01 -62.36
C LYS A 84 -14.82 9.45 -63.60
N LEU A 85 -13.66 10.08 -63.41
CA LEU A 85 -12.74 10.44 -64.50
C LEU A 85 -11.93 9.23 -64.99
N GLU A 86 -11.48 8.34 -64.10
CA GLU A 86 -10.77 7.10 -64.46
C GLU A 86 -11.71 6.06 -65.08
N ALA A 87 -12.93 5.90 -64.56
CA ALA A 87 -13.97 5.06 -65.16
C ALA A 87 -14.40 5.58 -66.55
N ARG A 88 -14.18 6.87 -66.83
CA ARG A 88 -14.27 7.44 -68.18
C ARG A 88 -12.98 7.18 -68.96
N GLY A 89 -12.70 5.89 -69.17
CA GLY A 89 -11.57 5.42 -69.98
C GLY A 89 -11.51 6.10 -71.36
N PRO A 90 -10.31 6.18 -71.97
CA PRO A 90 -10.01 7.13 -73.03
C PRO A 90 -10.96 6.98 -74.22
N LYS A 91 -11.81 8.00 -74.43
CA LYS A 91 -12.51 8.18 -75.70
C LYS A 91 -11.44 8.31 -76.81
N PRO A 92 -11.59 7.60 -77.95
CA PRO A 92 -10.70 7.79 -79.09
C PRO A 92 -11.02 9.11 -79.79
N GLU A 93 -10.53 10.22 -79.26
CA GLU A 93 -10.59 11.52 -79.95
C GLU A 93 -9.62 11.55 -81.13
N SER A 94 -10.18 11.15 -82.28
CA SER A 94 -9.82 11.60 -83.62
C SER A 94 -8.32 11.76 -83.90
N GLN A 95 -7.73 10.63 -84.25
CA GLN A 95 -6.46 10.43 -84.95
C GLN A 95 -6.11 11.54 -85.97
N ARG A 96 -5.56 12.68 -85.51
CA ARG A 96 -4.89 13.67 -86.37
C ARG A 96 -3.51 13.16 -86.79
N CYS A 97 -3.51 12.09 -87.58
CA CYS A 97 -2.35 11.75 -88.39
C CYS A 97 -2.21 12.84 -89.46
N MET A 98 -1.22 13.73 -89.29
CA MET A 98 -0.85 14.72 -90.30
C MET A 98 -0.15 14.04 -91.47
N THR A 99 -0.92 13.31 -92.28
CA THR A 99 -0.45 12.61 -93.47
C THR A 99 -0.22 13.62 -94.59
N SER A 100 0.98 14.20 -94.63
CA SER A 100 1.40 15.20 -95.61
C SER A 100 1.50 14.63 -97.04
N LYS A 101 0.37 14.54 -97.74
CA LYS A 101 0.31 14.23 -99.17
C LYS A 101 0.42 15.50 -100.01
N PHE A 102 1.66 15.93 -100.26
CA PHE A 102 2.01 16.82 -101.37
C PHE A 102 3.16 16.20 -102.17
N LEU A 103 3.22 16.52 -103.47
CA LEU A 103 3.92 15.80 -104.54
C LEU A 103 3.23 14.46 -104.89
N LYS A 104 2.74 14.24 -106.11
CA LYS A 104 3.23 14.75 -107.40
C LYS A 104 2.10 14.98 -108.42
N GLU A 105 2.25 15.96 -109.31
CA GLU A 105 1.34 16.15 -110.44
C GLU A 105 1.63 15.14 -111.57
N HIS A 106 0.58 14.60 -112.21
CA HIS A 106 0.20 14.99 -113.57
C HIS A 106 -1.16 14.38 -113.97
N PRO A 107 -2.03 15.11 -114.70
CA PRO A 107 -3.28 14.56 -115.24
C PRO A 107 -3.10 14.06 -116.69
N GLN A 108 -4.06 13.26 -117.18
CA GLN A 108 -4.55 13.44 -118.54
C GLN A 108 -6.02 12.98 -118.69
N GLU A 109 -6.76 13.69 -119.53
CA GLU A 109 -8.19 13.53 -119.79
C GLU A 109 -8.46 12.78 -121.12
N ASN A 110 -9.72 12.37 -121.32
CA ASN A 110 -10.59 12.37 -122.54
C ASN A 110 -9.92 12.43 -123.95
N PHE A 111 -10.40 11.82 -125.03
CA PHE A 111 -11.72 11.25 -125.44
C PHE A 111 -11.50 9.83 -126.07
N GLU A 112 -12.33 9.15 -126.87
CA GLU A 112 -13.61 9.32 -127.62
C GLU A 112 -14.49 8.05 -127.39
N GLN A 113 -15.83 7.98 -127.50
CA GLN A 113 -16.92 8.55 -128.33
C GLN A 113 -17.39 7.65 -129.51
N ASN A 114 -18.71 7.36 -129.51
CA ASN A 114 -19.57 6.79 -130.57
C ASN A 114 -19.54 5.27 -130.93
N HIS A 115 -20.63 4.57 -130.56
CA HIS A 115 -21.65 3.95 -131.45
C HIS A 115 -21.23 3.17 -132.73
N GLN A 116 -21.86 2.05 -133.15
CA GLN A 116 -23.15 1.40 -132.77
C GLN A 116 -23.09 -0.14 -133.11
N PRO A 117 -24.17 -0.98 -133.21
CA PRO A 117 -24.09 -2.36 -132.73
C PRO A 117 -24.37 -3.49 -133.76
N LEU A 118 -24.30 -4.73 -133.25
CA LEU A 118 -25.09 -5.92 -133.64
C LEU A 118 -24.84 -6.57 -135.03
N ARG A 119 -24.34 -7.80 -135.01
CA ARG A 119 -24.76 -8.86 -135.94
C ARG A 119 -25.08 -10.15 -135.17
N ARG A 120 -26.06 -10.90 -135.67
CA ARG A 120 -26.44 -12.24 -135.19
C ARG A 120 -25.93 -13.32 -136.16
N GLU A 121 -26.20 -14.57 -135.79
CA GLU A 121 -26.45 -15.69 -136.71
C GLU A 121 -25.26 -16.21 -137.53
N GLN A 122 -24.37 -16.91 -136.81
CA GLN A 122 -23.72 -18.17 -137.21
C GLN A 122 -23.11 -18.79 -135.93
N GLU A 123 -23.35 -20.04 -135.53
CA GLU A 123 -24.20 -21.12 -136.09
C GLU A 123 -25.00 -21.82 -134.97
N LYS A 124 -26.17 -22.39 -135.29
CA LYS A 124 -26.76 -23.47 -134.49
C LYS A 124 -26.25 -24.80 -135.04
N HIS A 125 -25.78 -25.69 -134.15
CA HIS A 125 -25.93 -27.16 -134.16
C HIS A 125 -24.73 -27.93 -133.55
N GLN A 126 -24.46 -27.74 -132.26
CA GLN A 126 -23.87 -28.82 -131.44
C GLN A 126 -24.33 -28.75 -129.98
N GLU A 127 -25.61 -29.04 -129.76
CA GLU A 127 -26.20 -29.17 -128.42
C GLU A 127 -25.79 -30.49 -127.73
N HIS A 128 -26.23 -30.64 -126.47
CA HIS A 128 -26.47 -31.94 -125.83
C HIS A 128 -25.33 -32.78 -125.22
N VAL A 129 -24.18 -32.18 -124.83
CA VAL A 129 -23.22 -32.87 -123.93
C VAL A 129 -22.80 -32.07 -122.68
N GLN A 130 -22.56 -30.76 -122.76
CA GLN A 130 -21.85 -30.04 -121.68
C GLN A 130 -22.75 -29.46 -120.57
N GLN A 131 -24.05 -29.33 -120.78
CA GLN A 131 -24.93 -28.51 -119.93
C GLN A 131 -25.26 -29.12 -118.55
N SER A 132 -25.03 -30.43 -118.33
CA SER A 132 -25.18 -31.06 -117.02
C SER A 132 -23.90 -31.05 -116.15
N LYS A 133 -22.73 -30.68 -116.69
CA LYS A 133 -21.46 -30.67 -115.94
C LYS A 133 -21.03 -29.31 -115.40
N LYS A 134 -21.69 -28.21 -115.82
CA LYS A 134 -21.43 -26.86 -115.28
C LYS A 134 -22.16 -26.64 -113.95
N ASN A 135 -23.48 -26.85 -113.94
CA ASN A 135 -24.34 -26.57 -112.78
C ASN A 135 -23.91 -27.30 -111.50
N VAL A 136 -23.40 -28.54 -111.61
CA VAL A 136 -22.91 -29.35 -110.46
C VAL A 136 -21.58 -28.83 -109.90
N ARG A 137 -20.75 -28.17 -110.72
CA ARG A 137 -19.47 -27.58 -110.28
C ARG A 137 -19.65 -26.19 -109.67
N GLU A 138 -20.65 -25.43 -110.12
CA GLU A 138 -20.97 -24.14 -109.51
C GLU A 138 -21.67 -24.33 -108.16
N SER A 139 -22.62 -25.27 -108.04
CA SER A 139 -23.26 -25.57 -106.74
C SER A 139 -22.26 -26.10 -105.69
N HIS A 140 -21.48 -27.13 -106.01
CA HIS A 140 -20.54 -27.71 -105.03
C HIS A 140 -19.41 -26.75 -104.61
N ASN A 141 -19.05 -25.77 -105.45
CA ASN A 141 -18.03 -24.79 -105.08
C ASN A 141 -18.61 -23.64 -104.23
N GLU A 142 -19.87 -23.25 -104.47
CA GLU A 142 -20.60 -22.38 -103.54
C GLU A 142 -20.81 -23.05 -102.17
N ASP A 143 -21.22 -24.31 -102.14
CA ASP A 143 -21.50 -25.03 -100.89
C ASP A 143 -20.20 -25.21 -100.07
N LEU A 144 -19.06 -25.52 -100.71
CA LEU A 144 -17.78 -25.66 -100.02
C LEU A 144 -17.27 -24.33 -99.41
N GLU A 145 -17.54 -23.19 -100.05
CA GLU A 145 -17.19 -21.87 -99.50
C GLU A 145 -18.20 -21.38 -98.45
N LYS A 146 -19.48 -21.77 -98.55
CA LYS A 146 -20.48 -21.57 -97.47
C LYS A 146 -20.12 -22.40 -96.23
N ASP A 147 -19.68 -23.63 -96.40
CA ASP A 147 -19.21 -24.48 -95.30
C ASP A 147 -17.91 -23.93 -94.69
N LYS A 148 -16.91 -23.54 -95.49
CA LYS A 148 -15.68 -22.88 -94.98
C LYS A 148 -15.97 -21.59 -94.20
N THR A 149 -16.84 -20.72 -94.72
CA THR A 149 -17.18 -19.46 -94.05
C THR A 149 -17.99 -19.68 -92.78
N SER A 150 -18.89 -20.67 -92.77
CA SER A 150 -19.61 -21.13 -91.58
C SER A 150 -18.67 -21.75 -90.54
N GLN A 151 -17.73 -22.60 -90.96
CA GLN A 151 -16.72 -23.21 -90.11
C GLN A 151 -15.81 -22.14 -89.49
N ASN A 152 -15.32 -21.17 -90.28
CA ASN A 152 -14.57 -20.01 -89.79
C ASN A 152 -15.38 -19.13 -88.82
N CYS A 153 -16.71 -19.08 -88.97
CA CYS A 153 -17.58 -18.35 -88.03
C CYS A 153 -17.71 -19.12 -86.71
N LEU A 154 -17.94 -20.43 -86.76
CA LEU A 154 -18.00 -21.31 -85.59
C LEU A 154 -16.66 -21.37 -84.85
N GLU A 155 -15.54 -21.38 -85.56
CA GLU A 155 -14.18 -21.39 -85.00
C GLU A 155 -13.90 -20.10 -84.21
N ARG A 156 -14.12 -18.92 -84.80
CA ARG A 156 -13.99 -17.63 -84.08
C ARG A 156 -14.95 -17.51 -82.90
N ASN A 157 -16.16 -18.08 -83.00
CA ASN A 157 -17.10 -18.12 -81.89
C ASN A 157 -16.61 -19.05 -80.76
N ALA A 158 -16.01 -20.21 -81.11
CA ALA A 158 -15.40 -21.12 -80.15
C ALA A 158 -14.17 -20.50 -79.47
N GLU A 159 -13.29 -19.82 -80.22
CA GLU A 159 -12.18 -19.03 -79.68
C GLU A 159 -12.68 -17.95 -78.72
N GLN A 160 -13.70 -17.18 -79.10
CA GLN A 160 -14.26 -16.13 -78.25
C GLN A 160 -14.96 -16.68 -76.99
N VAL A 161 -15.51 -17.89 -77.05
CA VAL A 161 -16.03 -18.60 -75.87
C VAL A 161 -14.89 -19.13 -74.99
N ALA A 162 -13.82 -19.66 -75.57
CA ALA A 162 -12.63 -20.09 -74.84
C ALA A 162 -11.91 -18.92 -74.15
N GLU A 163 -11.84 -17.76 -74.80
CA GLU A 163 -11.30 -16.52 -74.23
C GLU A 163 -12.12 -16.06 -73.01
N ARG A 164 -13.46 -16.04 -73.14
CA ARG A 164 -14.38 -15.74 -72.02
C ARG A 164 -14.26 -16.75 -70.89
N LEU A 165 -14.14 -18.04 -71.21
CA LEU A 165 -13.96 -19.10 -70.21
C LEU A 165 -12.62 -18.95 -69.47
N ARG A 166 -11.52 -18.64 -70.18
CA ARG A 166 -10.22 -18.36 -69.57
C ARG A 166 -10.29 -17.14 -68.65
N MET A 167 -10.92 -16.05 -69.08
CA MET A 167 -11.13 -14.88 -68.21
C MET A 167 -11.96 -15.20 -66.97
N ALA A 168 -13.02 -16.01 -67.10
CA ALA A 168 -13.83 -16.45 -65.96
C ALA A 168 -13.04 -17.35 -64.99
N GLN A 169 -12.18 -18.24 -65.50
CA GLN A 169 -11.30 -19.08 -64.67
C GLN A 169 -10.22 -18.24 -63.95
N GLU A 170 -9.65 -17.25 -64.63
CA GLU A 170 -8.71 -16.28 -64.05
C GLU A 170 -9.37 -15.46 -62.93
N GLU A 171 -10.62 -15.03 -63.12
CA GLU A 171 -11.41 -14.32 -62.10
C GLU A 171 -11.76 -15.20 -60.91
N ILE A 172 -12.19 -16.44 -61.15
CA ILE A 172 -12.45 -17.43 -60.08
C ILE A 172 -11.19 -17.68 -59.26
N ARG A 173 -10.01 -17.76 -59.89
CA ARG A 173 -8.72 -17.84 -59.18
C ARG A 173 -8.48 -16.61 -58.33
N ARG A 174 -8.57 -15.40 -58.89
CA ARG A 174 -8.40 -14.12 -58.18
C ARG A 174 -9.26 -14.05 -56.92
N LEU A 175 -10.55 -14.34 -57.05
CA LEU A 175 -11.52 -14.32 -55.95
C LEU A 175 -11.26 -15.43 -54.92
N THR A 176 -10.72 -16.59 -55.33
CA THR A 176 -10.33 -17.68 -54.42
C THR A 176 -9.09 -17.29 -53.60
N ASP A 177 -8.07 -16.70 -54.23
CA ASP A 177 -6.86 -16.22 -53.57
C ASP A 177 -7.20 -15.08 -52.58
N GLU A 178 -8.12 -14.19 -52.95
CA GLU A 178 -8.60 -13.11 -52.08
C GLU A 178 -9.43 -13.64 -50.89
N LEU A 179 -10.32 -14.61 -51.11
CA LEU A 179 -11.03 -15.32 -50.04
C LEU A 179 -10.07 -16.01 -49.06
N GLN A 180 -9.05 -16.72 -49.57
CA GLN A 180 -8.05 -17.36 -48.73
C GLN A 180 -7.15 -16.33 -48.02
N GLY A 181 -6.97 -15.14 -48.59
CA GLY A 181 -6.40 -13.97 -47.93
C GLY A 181 -7.25 -13.53 -46.72
N LYS A 182 -8.56 -13.37 -46.92
CA LYS A 182 -9.52 -12.98 -45.86
C LYS A 182 -9.64 -14.05 -44.77
N GLU A 183 -9.59 -15.34 -45.10
CA GLU A 183 -9.57 -16.43 -44.13
C GLU A 183 -8.28 -16.41 -43.25
N LYS A 184 -7.13 -16.06 -43.84
CA LYS A 184 -5.87 -15.83 -43.13
C LYS A 184 -5.85 -14.53 -42.32
N GLU A 185 -6.73 -13.58 -42.60
CA GLU A 185 -6.95 -12.40 -41.75
C GLU A 185 -7.90 -12.72 -40.59
N GLN A 186 -9.02 -13.39 -40.88
CA GLN A 186 -10.01 -13.81 -39.88
C GLN A 186 -9.38 -14.70 -38.80
N SER A 187 -8.62 -15.73 -39.20
CA SER A 187 -7.92 -16.62 -38.24
C SER A 187 -6.87 -15.90 -37.37
N LYS A 188 -6.29 -14.78 -37.83
CA LYS A 188 -5.44 -13.91 -36.99
C LYS A 188 -6.28 -13.10 -36.01
N LEU A 189 -7.42 -12.57 -36.45
CA LEU A 189 -8.37 -11.84 -35.60
C LEU A 189 -8.96 -12.75 -34.51
N ASP A 190 -9.35 -13.98 -34.84
CA ASP A 190 -9.84 -14.98 -33.89
C ASP A 190 -8.78 -15.37 -32.85
N SER A 191 -7.52 -15.50 -33.29
CA SER A 191 -6.37 -15.73 -32.40
C SER A 191 -6.10 -14.55 -31.46
N ALA A 192 -6.23 -13.31 -31.95
CA ALA A 192 -6.12 -12.10 -31.13
C ALA A 192 -7.30 -11.97 -30.14
N LEU A 193 -8.53 -12.23 -30.60
CA LEU A 193 -9.74 -12.26 -29.77
C LEU A 193 -9.60 -13.27 -28.62
N LYS A 194 -9.12 -14.48 -28.92
CA LYS A 194 -8.92 -15.53 -27.91
C LYS A 194 -7.84 -15.18 -26.88
N LYS A 195 -6.79 -14.45 -27.27
CA LYS A 195 -5.80 -13.88 -26.33
C LYS A 195 -6.41 -12.81 -25.44
N ALA A 196 -7.16 -11.86 -26.02
CA ALA A 196 -7.84 -10.80 -25.27
C ALA A 196 -8.89 -11.38 -24.29
N GLN A 197 -9.59 -12.45 -24.66
CA GLN A 197 -10.49 -13.18 -23.76
C GLN A 197 -9.77 -13.75 -22.54
N LEU A 198 -8.62 -14.43 -22.74
CA LEU A 198 -7.81 -14.97 -21.65
C LEU A 198 -7.23 -13.86 -20.74
N GLU A 199 -6.81 -12.73 -21.32
CA GLU A 199 -6.36 -11.57 -20.56
C GLU A 199 -7.49 -10.96 -19.71
N ILE A 200 -8.70 -10.85 -20.28
CA ILE A 200 -9.90 -10.41 -19.55
C ILE A 200 -10.25 -11.37 -18.41
N GLU A 201 -10.10 -12.69 -18.57
CA GLU A 201 -10.32 -13.65 -17.47
C GLU A 201 -9.25 -13.54 -16.38
N HIS A 202 -7.97 -13.41 -16.74
CA HIS A 202 -6.89 -13.16 -15.79
C HIS A 202 -7.09 -11.85 -15.01
N LEU A 203 -7.55 -10.78 -15.67
CA LEU A 203 -7.88 -9.51 -15.02
C LEU A 203 -9.11 -9.62 -14.10
N LYS A 204 -10.14 -10.41 -14.46
CA LYS A 204 -11.27 -10.71 -13.57
C LYS A 204 -10.82 -11.48 -12.32
N GLU A 205 -9.95 -12.48 -12.47
CA GLU A 205 -9.46 -13.28 -11.34
C GLU A 205 -8.62 -12.42 -10.38
N ASN A 206 -7.78 -11.54 -10.90
CA ASN A 206 -7.02 -10.59 -10.09
C ASN A 206 -7.91 -9.55 -9.40
N LEU A 207 -8.99 -9.09 -10.06
CA LEU A 207 -10.00 -8.22 -9.45
C LEU A 207 -10.75 -8.91 -8.29
N ILE A 208 -11.04 -10.21 -8.41
CA ILE A 208 -11.64 -11.02 -7.34
C ILE A 208 -10.66 -11.13 -6.16
N LYS A 209 -9.41 -11.53 -6.41
CA LYS A 209 -8.36 -11.63 -5.37
C LYS A 209 -8.12 -10.30 -4.64
N LEU A 210 -8.11 -9.19 -5.38
CA LEU A 210 -7.99 -7.84 -4.78
C LEU A 210 -9.17 -7.53 -3.86
N LYS A 211 -10.41 -7.78 -4.33
CA LYS A 211 -11.63 -7.56 -3.54
C LYS A 211 -11.70 -8.45 -2.29
N GLU A 212 -11.20 -9.68 -2.37
CA GLU A 212 -11.07 -10.58 -1.21
C GLU A 212 -10.04 -10.05 -0.21
N ASN A 213 -8.84 -9.66 -0.68
CA ASN A 213 -7.82 -9.03 0.16
C ASN A 213 -8.36 -7.79 0.87
N ASP A 214 -8.93 -6.83 0.14
CA ASP A 214 -9.56 -5.61 0.66
C ASP A 214 -10.61 -5.93 1.74
N SER A 215 -11.42 -6.98 1.54
CA SER A 215 -12.42 -7.42 2.52
C SER A 215 -11.76 -8.00 3.78
N THR A 216 -10.65 -8.74 3.68
CA THR A 216 -9.93 -9.25 4.85
C THR A 216 -9.16 -8.16 5.60
N ASP A 217 -8.60 -7.17 4.90
CA ASP A 217 -7.94 -6.01 5.52
C ASP A 217 -8.95 -5.10 6.21
N LEU A 218 -10.11 -4.84 5.60
CA LEU A 218 -11.23 -4.14 6.23
C LEU A 218 -11.75 -4.89 7.48
N GLN A 219 -11.83 -6.22 7.43
CA GLN A 219 -12.22 -7.03 8.59
C GLN A 219 -11.18 -6.97 9.71
N ARG A 220 -9.89 -7.13 9.38
CA ARG A 220 -8.77 -6.98 10.35
C ARG A 220 -8.72 -5.58 10.97
N ALA A 221 -9.06 -4.53 10.20
CA ALA A 221 -9.17 -3.16 10.69
C ALA A 221 -10.36 -2.98 11.66
N LYS A 222 -11.54 -3.55 11.35
CA LYS A 222 -12.70 -3.54 12.27
C LYS A 222 -12.39 -4.24 13.59
N GLU A 223 -11.78 -5.43 13.54
CA GLU A 223 -11.38 -6.16 14.75
C GLU A 223 -10.34 -5.41 15.58
N ARG A 224 -9.39 -4.72 14.92
CA ARG A 224 -8.41 -3.89 15.63
C ARG A 224 -9.07 -2.68 16.30
N ASN A 225 -10.03 -2.03 15.63
CA ASN A 225 -10.77 -0.92 16.21
C ASN A 225 -11.63 -1.39 17.40
N GLN A 226 -12.33 -2.52 17.29
CA GLN A 226 -13.10 -3.08 18.41
C GLN A 226 -12.23 -3.35 19.64
N ARG A 227 -11.03 -3.95 19.47
CA ARG A 227 -10.09 -4.16 20.59
C ARG A 227 -9.62 -2.85 21.21
N LEU A 228 -9.42 -1.80 20.42
CA LEU A 228 -9.07 -0.47 20.91
C LEU A 228 -10.24 0.18 21.66
N ASP A 229 -11.49 0.01 21.21
CA ASP A 229 -12.69 0.48 21.92
C ASP A 229 -12.89 -0.25 23.26
N GLU A 230 -12.63 -1.57 23.29
CA GLU A 230 -12.62 -2.39 24.51
C GLU A 230 -11.52 -1.93 25.49
N GLU A 231 -10.30 -1.66 25.00
CA GLU A 231 -9.20 -1.12 25.80
C GLU A 231 -9.51 0.30 26.32
N ILE A 232 -10.06 1.18 25.48
CA ILE A 232 -10.50 2.52 25.86
C ILE A 232 -11.60 2.45 26.92
N LEU A 233 -12.53 1.49 26.84
CA LEU A 233 -13.56 1.26 27.84
C LEU A 233 -12.96 0.77 29.18
N ALA A 234 -12.00 -0.16 29.13
CA ALA A 234 -11.27 -0.65 30.30
C ALA A 234 -10.47 0.48 30.98
N LEU A 235 -9.76 1.31 30.21
CA LEU A 235 -9.04 2.48 30.71
C LEU A 235 -9.99 3.51 31.32
N ARG A 236 -11.13 3.82 30.69
CA ARG A 236 -12.17 4.71 31.26
C ARG A 236 -12.75 4.15 32.57
N ASN A 237 -12.91 2.83 32.69
CA ASN A 237 -13.31 2.20 33.94
C ASN A 237 -12.21 2.35 35.01
N ARG A 238 -10.95 2.08 34.69
CA ARG A 238 -9.83 2.22 35.65
C ARG A 238 -9.64 3.66 36.12
N VAL A 239 -9.80 4.65 35.24
CA VAL A 239 -9.78 6.08 35.60
C VAL A 239 -10.92 6.40 36.57
N ARG A 240 -12.16 5.98 36.30
CA ARG A 240 -13.29 6.15 37.25
C ARG A 240 -13.00 5.53 38.62
N SER A 241 -12.39 4.34 38.67
CA SER A 241 -11.99 3.72 39.94
C SER A 241 -10.96 4.58 40.68
N LEU A 242 -9.91 5.05 39.99
CA LEU A 242 -8.87 5.90 40.57
C LEU A 242 -9.41 7.26 41.04
N ASP A 243 -10.35 7.87 40.32
CA ASP A 243 -11.02 9.10 40.76
C ASP A 243 -11.89 8.87 42.00
N SER A 244 -12.54 7.70 42.12
CA SER A 244 -13.30 7.35 43.33
C SER A 244 -12.39 7.09 44.54
N GLU A 245 -11.23 6.44 44.33
CA GLU A 245 -10.20 6.23 45.35
C GLU A 245 -9.60 7.56 45.81
N LYS A 246 -9.27 8.44 44.86
CA LYS A 246 -8.82 9.82 45.10
C LYS A 246 -9.85 10.66 45.88
N LYS A 247 -11.15 10.49 45.61
CA LYS A 247 -12.22 11.16 46.37
C LYS A 247 -12.23 10.71 47.84
N VAL A 248 -12.17 9.39 48.09
CA VAL A 248 -12.11 8.84 49.45
C VAL A 248 -10.85 9.30 50.20
N LEU A 249 -9.69 9.31 49.53
CA LEU A 249 -8.45 9.86 50.10
C LEU A 249 -8.57 11.36 50.43
N GLY A 250 -9.24 12.15 49.57
CA GLY A 250 -9.56 13.55 49.85
C GLY A 250 -10.44 13.73 51.08
N GLU A 251 -11.50 12.93 51.22
CA GLU A 251 -12.39 12.94 52.40
C GLU A 251 -11.65 12.53 53.69
N VAL A 252 -10.66 11.64 53.61
CA VAL A 252 -9.77 11.31 54.73
C VAL A 252 -8.82 12.47 55.07
N VAL A 253 -8.26 13.14 54.07
CA VAL A 253 -7.36 14.31 54.27
C VAL A 253 -8.11 15.48 54.92
N GLU A 254 -9.33 15.82 54.47
CA GLU A 254 -10.11 16.87 55.12
C GLU A 254 -10.52 16.49 56.55
N ARG A 255 -10.85 15.22 56.82
CA ARG A 255 -11.10 14.72 58.18
C ARG A 255 -9.88 14.83 59.08
N LEU A 256 -8.66 14.66 58.54
CA LEU A 256 -7.42 14.86 59.28
C LEU A 256 -7.12 16.34 59.51
N LYS A 257 -7.35 17.22 58.52
CA LYS A 257 -7.25 18.69 58.70
C LYS A 257 -8.19 19.21 59.78
N GLY A 258 -9.45 18.75 59.79
CA GLY A 258 -10.43 19.12 60.82
C GLY A 258 -9.94 18.78 62.22
N LYS A 259 -9.46 17.54 62.43
CA LYS A 259 -8.86 17.11 63.71
C LYS A 259 -7.61 17.90 64.10
N ILE A 260 -6.78 18.29 63.12
CA ILE A 260 -5.62 19.16 63.37
C ILE A 260 -6.09 20.52 63.89
N HIS A 261 -7.09 21.14 63.25
CA HIS A 261 -7.71 22.39 63.73
C HIS A 261 -8.29 22.25 65.14
N GLU A 262 -9.12 21.24 65.42
CA GLU A 262 -9.67 20.98 66.76
C GLU A 262 -8.54 20.83 67.81
N SER A 263 -7.47 20.12 67.48
CA SER A 263 -6.31 19.90 68.39
C SER A 263 -5.43 21.15 68.60
N GLN A 264 -5.60 22.17 67.78
CA GLN A 264 -4.87 23.44 67.80
C GLN A 264 -5.68 24.55 68.48
N GLU A 265 -7.01 24.52 68.35
CA GLU A 265 -7.96 25.42 69.01
C GLU A 265 -8.11 25.09 70.51
N ASN A 266 -8.13 23.81 70.87
CA ASN A 266 -8.11 23.31 72.26
C ASN A 266 -6.84 23.64 73.07
N LYS A 267 -5.96 24.52 72.58
CA LYS A 267 -4.73 24.98 73.26
C LYS A 267 -4.69 26.49 73.56
N GLN A 268 -5.73 27.26 73.22
CA GLN A 268 -5.73 28.72 73.39
C GLN A 268 -6.66 29.26 74.51
N LEU A 269 -7.34 28.39 75.26
CA LEU A 269 -8.17 28.77 76.41
C LEU A 269 -7.58 28.22 77.72
N GLY A 270 -6.79 29.03 78.43
CA GLY A 270 -6.11 28.57 79.66
C GLY A 270 -5.18 29.57 80.36
N ASN A 271 -5.37 30.88 80.21
CA ASN A 271 -4.56 31.88 80.93
C ASN A 271 -5.07 32.08 82.37
N HIS A 272 -4.34 31.60 83.38
CA HIS A 272 -4.25 32.26 84.69
C HIS A 272 -2.97 31.88 85.43
N SER A 273 -2.33 32.86 86.05
CA SER A 273 -1.30 32.71 87.08
C SER A 273 -1.69 33.64 88.23
N PRO A 274 -1.47 33.26 89.51
CA PRO A 274 -0.30 33.82 90.19
C PRO A 274 0.32 32.94 91.31
N GLY A 275 1.57 33.25 91.66
CA GLY A 275 1.90 33.53 93.06
C GLY A 275 2.59 32.46 93.94
N LYS A 276 3.91 32.61 94.06
CA LYS A 276 4.73 32.49 95.28
C LYS A 276 5.01 31.13 95.98
N THR A 277 6.32 30.87 96.06
CA THR A 277 7.15 30.50 97.24
C THR A 277 7.27 29.05 97.75
N VAL A 278 8.49 28.77 98.24
CA VAL A 278 9.00 27.59 98.96
C VAL A 278 9.17 26.32 98.11
N GLY A 279 10.20 25.53 98.43
CA GLY A 279 10.55 24.29 97.74
C GLY A 279 11.82 24.41 96.89
N ALA A 280 12.99 24.27 97.52
CA ALA A 280 14.22 23.99 96.81
C ALA A 280 14.47 22.47 96.84
N GLU A 281 14.54 21.84 95.68
CA GLU A 281 15.34 20.64 95.34
C GLU A 281 15.01 20.19 93.90
N GLN A 282 15.76 19.23 93.36
CA GLN A 282 15.56 18.67 92.01
C GLN A 282 15.63 19.68 90.84
N ARG A 283 16.64 20.57 90.85
CA ARG A 283 17.22 21.08 89.61
C ARG A 283 18.35 20.18 89.14
N GLU A 284 18.03 19.07 88.48
CA GLU A 284 18.94 18.44 87.51
C GLU A 284 18.16 17.45 86.63
N GLN A 285 18.70 17.16 85.43
CA GLN A 285 18.13 16.27 84.42
C GLN A 285 16.69 16.60 83.96
N TYR A 286 16.55 17.34 82.85
CA TYR A 286 15.59 17.04 81.75
C TYR A 286 15.72 18.00 80.55
N LEU A 287 16.47 19.10 80.66
CA LEU A 287 16.70 20.08 79.58
C LEU A 287 17.47 19.54 78.34
N SER A 288 17.90 18.27 78.32
CA SER A 288 18.69 17.68 77.22
C SER A 288 17.84 17.11 76.05
N SER A 289 16.54 16.85 76.25
CA SER A 289 15.72 16.22 75.20
C SER A 289 15.27 17.17 74.09
N GLY A 290 15.05 18.46 74.42
CA GLY A 290 14.45 19.43 73.48
C GLY A 290 15.37 19.86 72.34
N GLU A 291 16.69 19.81 72.53
CA GLU A 291 17.66 20.21 71.49
C GLU A 291 17.77 19.15 70.40
N LYS A 292 17.87 17.86 70.77
CA LYS A 292 17.87 16.75 69.81
C LYS A 292 16.61 16.74 68.94
N GLN A 293 15.45 17.07 69.54
CA GLN A 293 14.20 17.19 68.81
C GLN A 293 14.18 18.39 67.83
N LYS A 294 14.82 19.51 68.17
CA LYS A 294 15.00 20.65 67.25
C LYS A 294 15.93 20.33 66.08
N TYR A 295 17.04 19.60 66.32
CA TYR A 295 17.93 19.16 65.24
C TYR A 295 17.19 18.22 64.28
N GLN A 296 16.47 17.21 64.80
CA GLN A 296 15.65 16.33 63.96
C GLN A 296 14.59 17.13 63.17
N GLN A 297 13.84 18.03 63.80
CA GLN A 297 12.85 18.86 63.10
C GLN A 297 13.47 19.76 62.03
N GLN A 298 14.68 20.26 62.25
CA GLN A 298 15.41 21.08 61.27
C GLN A 298 15.87 20.23 60.06
N GLU A 299 16.36 19.01 60.31
CA GLU A 299 16.69 18.04 59.26
C GLU A 299 15.45 17.60 58.47
N ASP A 300 14.35 17.27 59.15
CA ASP A 300 13.06 16.93 58.55
C ASP A 300 12.55 18.09 57.67
N ILE A 301 12.62 19.33 58.14
CA ILE A 301 12.26 20.53 57.37
C ILE A 301 13.19 20.73 56.15
N GLN A 302 14.49 20.45 56.29
CA GLN A 302 15.44 20.55 55.19
C GLN A 302 15.21 19.46 54.14
N GLN A 303 14.89 18.24 54.57
CA GLN A 303 14.51 17.12 53.70
C GLN A 303 13.17 17.37 53.00
N LEU A 304 12.17 17.93 53.70
CA LEU A 304 10.90 18.37 53.12
C LEU A 304 11.10 19.48 52.07
N ARG A 305 12.01 20.43 52.29
CA ARG A 305 12.37 21.46 51.28
C ARG A 305 13.04 20.84 50.05
N GLN A 306 13.93 19.87 50.22
CA GLN A 306 14.53 19.12 49.11
C GLN A 306 13.48 18.31 48.34
N ASN A 307 12.57 17.63 49.04
CA ASN A 307 11.47 16.88 48.44
C ASN A 307 10.49 17.79 47.68
N LEU A 308 10.15 18.96 48.23
CA LEU A 308 9.35 19.98 47.55
C LEU A 308 10.03 20.44 46.24
N HIS A 309 11.32 20.75 46.29
CA HIS A 309 12.07 21.17 45.11
C HIS A 309 12.17 20.06 44.05
N ARG A 310 12.39 18.81 44.47
CA ARG A 310 12.39 17.64 43.59
C ARG A 310 11.02 17.41 42.94
N LEU A 311 9.93 17.56 43.69
CA LEU A 311 8.56 17.53 43.15
C LEU A 311 8.30 18.69 42.18
N GLN A 312 8.77 19.91 42.48
CA GLN A 312 8.63 21.06 41.60
C GLN A 312 9.35 20.87 40.25
N ILE A 313 10.54 20.25 40.25
CA ILE A 313 11.26 19.84 39.03
C ILE A 313 10.46 18.77 38.27
N LEU A 314 9.94 17.75 38.95
CA LEU A 314 9.15 16.69 38.32
C LEU A 314 7.84 17.23 37.70
N CYS A 315 7.11 18.11 38.40
CA CYS A 315 5.94 18.81 37.86
C CYS A 315 6.31 19.67 36.65
N SER A 316 7.43 20.40 36.70
CA SER A 316 7.94 21.20 35.58
C SER A 316 8.37 20.34 34.38
N SER A 317 8.78 19.09 34.61
CA SER A 317 9.07 18.11 33.56
C SER A 317 7.78 17.56 32.94
N ALA A 318 6.82 17.16 33.78
CA ALA A 318 5.51 16.67 33.34
C ALA A 318 4.70 17.74 32.60
N GLU A 319 4.82 19.01 32.97
CA GLU A 319 4.25 20.14 32.23
C GLU A 319 4.87 20.32 30.84
N LYS A 320 6.19 20.12 30.69
CA LYS A 320 6.84 20.19 29.37
C LYS A 320 6.38 19.04 28.48
N GLU A 321 6.29 17.83 29.02
CA GLU A 321 5.78 16.66 28.31
C GLU A 321 4.32 16.85 27.88
N LEU A 322 3.46 17.35 28.78
CA LEU A 322 2.08 17.70 28.46
C LEU A 322 1.96 18.82 27.41
N ARG A 323 2.91 19.76 27.34
CA ARG A 323 2.95 20.78 26.26
C ARG A 323 3.40 20.16 24.93
N TYR A 324 4.38 19.26 24.95
CA TYR A 324 4.86 18.54 23.76
C TYR A 324 3.76 17.66 23.14
N GLU A 325 3.14 16.78 23.92
CA GLU A 325 2.03 15.93 23.43
C GLU A 325 0.79 16.75 23.05
N ARG A 326 0.54 17.93 23.65
CA ARG A 326 -0.49 18.86 23.17
C ARG A 326 -0.16 19.48 21.81
N GLY A 327 1.11 19.83 21.55
CA GLY A 327 1.57 20.30 20.24
C GLY A 327 1.36 19.23 19.18
N LYS A 328 1.93 18.05 19.40
CA LYS A 328 1.74 16.85 18.56
C LYS A 328 0.27 16.48 18.33
N ASN A 329 -0.62 16.69 19.31
CA ASN A 329 -2.06 16.50 19.15
C ASN A 329 -2.74 17.60 18.30
N LEU A 330 -2.22 18.83 18.31
CA LEU A 330 -2.65 19.90 17.39
C LEU A 330 -2.18 19.61 15.96
N ASP A 331 -0.92 19.18 15.78
CA ASP A 331 -0.36 18.82 14.47
C ASP A 331 -1.14 17.65 13.85
N LEU A 332 -1.41 16.60 14.63
CA LEU A 332 -2.27 15.49 14.22
C LEU A 332 -3.71 15.93 13.89
N LYS A 333 -4.25 16.94 14.57
CA LYS A 333 -5.57 17.52 14.21
C LYS A 333 -5.51 18.28 12.88
N GLN A 334 -4.48 19.09 12.65
CA GLN A 334 -4.29 19.79 11.37
C GLN A 334 -4.17 18.79 10.22
N HIS A 335 -3.37 17.74 10.36
CA HIS A 335 -3.27 16.67 9.36
C HIS A 335 -4.61 15.94 9.14
N ASN A 336 -5.41 15.70 10.19
CA ASN A 336 -6.75 15.13 10.02
C ASN A 336 -7.72 16.07 9.30
N SER A 337 -7.68 17.39 9.55
CA SER A 337 -8.48 18.37 8.81
C SER A 337 -8.09 18.40 7.32
N LEU A 338 -6.79 18.48 7.01
CA LEU A 338 -6.29 18.45 5.63
C LEU A 338 -6.66 17.14 4.91
N LEU A 339 -6.63 16.00 5.60
CA LEU A 339 -7.06 14.72 5.05
C LEU A 339 -8.58 14.68 4.80
N GLN A 340 -9.39 15.36 5.63
CA GLN A 340 -10.83 15.51 5.39
C GLN A 340 -11.11 16.45 4.21
N GLU A 341 -10.36 17.55 4.05
CA GLU A 341 -10.47 18.48 2.93
C GLU A 341 -10.11 17.82 1.60
N GLU A 342 -8.98 17.11 1.51
CA GLU A 342 -8.60 16.34 0.32
C GLU A 342 -9.59 15.18 0.05
N SER A 343 -10.12 14.52 1.09
CA SER A 343 -11.18 13.51 0.93
C SER A 343 -12.48 14.10 0.35
N ILE A 344 -12.87 15.31 0.77
CA ILE A 344 -14.01 16.04 0.20
C ILE A 344 -13.74 16.43 -1.26
N LYS A 345 -12.54 16.94 -1.55
CA LYS A 345 -12.09 17.33 -2.90
C LYS A 345 -12.10 16.15 -3.88
N ILE A 346 -11.48 15.02 -3.52
CA ILE A 346 -11.50 13.77 -4.31
C ILE A 346 -12.95 13.30 -4.52
N LYS A 347 -13.83 13.46 -3.53
CA LYS A 347 -15.26 13.10 -3.65
C LYS A 347 -16.07 14.05 -4.55
N ILE A 348 -15.61 15.29 -4.76
CA ILE A 348 -16.16 16.23 -5.74
C ILE A 348 -15.62 15.89 -7.14
N GLU A 349 -14.32 15.67 -7.28
CA GLU A 349 -13.67 15.28 -8.54
C GLU A 349 -14.25 13.96 -9.09
N LEU A 350 -14.46 12.96 -8.22
CA LEU A 350 -15.12 11.69 -8.55
C LEU A 350 -16.55 11.92 -9.07
N LYS A 351 -17.35 12.77 -8.42
CA LYS A 351 -18.69 13.14 -8.91
C LYS A 351 -18.64 13.85 -10.26
N GLN A 352 -17.66 14.72 -10.47
CA GLN A 352 -17.48 15.42 -11.75
C GLN A 352 -17.06 14.44 -12.87
N ALA A 353 -16.20 13.47 -12.56
CA ALA A 353 -15.83 12.40 -13.49
C ALA A 353 -17.03 11.49 -13.83
N GLN A 354 -17.82 11.09 -12.84
CA GLN A 354 -19.06 10.34 -13.03
C GLN A 354 -20.07 11.11 -13.91
N GLN A 355 -20.24 12.42 -13.68
CA GLN A 355 -21.10 13.25 -14.50
C GLN A 355 -20.60 13.36 -15.95
N LYS A 356 -19.29 13.62 -16.15
CA LYS A 356 -18.67 13.63 -17.50
C LYS A 356 -18.87 12.30 -18.24
N LEU A 357 -18.77 11.16 -17.54
CA LEU A 357 -18.97 9.84 -18.12
C LEU A 357 -20.45 9.57 -18.46
N LEU A 358 -21.38 10.03 -17.61
CA LEU A 358 -22.82 10.00 -17.90
C LEU A 358 -23.16 10.84 -19.14
N ASP A 359 -22.64 12.06 -19.24
CA ASP A 359 -22.92 12.96 -20.36
C ASP A 359 -22.23 12.51 -21.65
N GLY A 360 -21.02 11.94 -21.57
CA GLY A 360 -20.39 11.22 -22.66
C GLY A 360 -21.21 10.01 -23.12
N THR A 361 -21.82 9.26 -22.20
CA THR A 361 -22.72 8.14 -22.54
C THR A 361 -23.97 8.63 -23.29
N LYS A 362 -24.55 9.78 -22.89
CA LYS A 362 -25.65 10.41 -23.62
C LYS A 362 -25.23 10.82 -25.03
N MET A 363 -24.08 11.48 -25.18
CA MET A 363 -23.53 11.87 -26.49
C MET A 363 -23.28 10.65 -27.39
N CYS A 364 -22.69 9.57 -26.86
CA CYS A 364 -22.56 8.32 -27.62
C CYS A 364 -23.92 7.75 -28.05
N SER A 365 -24.97 7.89 -27.23
CA SER A 365 -26.31 7.44 -27.59
C SER A 365 -27.01 8.29 -28.66
N SER A 366 -26.78 9.62 -28.69
CA SER A 366 -27.31 10.49 -29.75
C SER A 366 -26.57 10.26 -31.06
N LEU A 367 -25.22 10.22 -31.03
CA LEU A 367 -24.39 9.87 -32.19
C LEU A 367 -24.75 8.49 -32.75
N THR A 368 -25.11 7.51 -31.90
CA THR A 368 -25.60 6.19 -32.35
C THR A 368 -26.97 6.27 -33.03
N ALA A 369 -27.84 7.19 -32.62
CA ALA A 369 -29.14 7.42 -33.26
C ALA A 369 -28.98 8.17 -34.59
N GLU A 370 -28.13 9.20 -34.63
CA GLU A 370 -27.76 9.97 -35.83
C GLU A 370 -27.10 9.07 -36.88
N TRP A 371 -26.15 8.21 -36.48
CA TRP A 371 -25.53 7.22 -37.37
C TRP A 371 -26.55 6.22 -37.93
N LYS A 372 -27.50 5.73 -37.11
CA LYS A 372 -28.59 4.87 -37.59
C LYS A 372 -29.52 5.59 -38.56
N HIS A 373 -29.78 6.88 -38.34
CA HIS A 373 -30.57 7.70 -39.25
C HIS A 373 -29.86 7.91 -40.59
N GLY A 374 -28.56 8.23 -40.58
CA GLY A 374 -27.73 8.30 -41.79
C GLY A 374 -27.67 6.96 -42.54
N GLN A 375 -27.50 5.84 -41.83
CA GLN A 375 -27.54 4.49 -42.40
C GLN A 375 -28.92 4.13 -42.98
N GLN A 376 -30.01 4.72 -42.50
CA GLN A 376 -31.32 4.60 -43.13
C GLN A 376 -31.44 5.52 -44.35
N LYS A 377 -30.95 6.76 -44.27
CA LYS A 377 -30.96 7.72 -45.37
C LYS A 377 -30.19 7.21 -46.60
N ILE A 378 -29.04 6.56 -46.39
CA ILE A 378 -28.28 5.88 -47.45
C ILE A 378 -29.15 4.81 -48.14
N ARG A 379 -29.83 3.94 -47.38
CA ARG A 379 -30.72 2.91 -47.95
C ARG A 379 -31.94 3.49 -48.67
N GLU A 380 -32.46 4.63 -48.24
CA GLU A 380 -33.51 5.36 -48.97
C GLU A 380 -32.99 5.89 -50.32
N LEU A 381 -31.76 6.41 -50.37
CA LEU A 381 -31.12 6.90 -51.60
C LEU A 381 -30.73 5.76 -52.54
N GLU A 382 -30.21 4.64 -52.04
CA GLU A 382 -29.94 3.42 -52.81
C GLU A 382 -31.21 2.92 -53.52
N LEU A 383 -32.34 2.89 -52.81
CA LEU A 383 -33.64 2.51 -53.40
C LEU A 383 -34.14 3.52 -54.44
N GLU A 384 -33.83 4.81 -54.30
CA GLU A 384 -34.21 5.83 -55.29
C GLU A 384 -33.33 5.75 -56.56
N VAL A 385 -32.03 5.49 -56.42
CA VAL A 385 -31.12 5.22 -57.56
C VAL A 385 -31.60 4.01 -58.35
N LEU A 386 -32.01 2.92 -57.69
CA LEU A 386 -32.56 1.74 -58.37
C LEU A 386 -33.85 2.04 -59.16
N LYS A 387 -34.71 2.96 -58.69
CA LYS A 387 -35.87 3.46 -59.46
C LYS A 387 -35.44 4.30 -60.66
N GLN A 388 -34.44 5.17 -60.50
CA GLN A 388 -33.91 5.98 -61.61
C GLN A 388 -33.32 5.09 -62.70
N ASP A 389 -32.53 4.08 -62.36
CA ASP A 389 -32.01 3.08 -63.30
C ASP A 389 -33.13 2.34 -64.05
N GLN A 390 -34.23 1.99 -63.36
CA GLN A 390 -35.38 1.36 -63.98
C GLN A 390 -36.14 2.32 -64.91
N SER A 391 -36.23 3.60 -64.54
CA SER A 391 -36.80 4.67 -65.38
C SER A 391 -35.98 4.91 -66.64
N ILE A 392 -34.65 5.01 -66.53
CA ILE A 392 -33.71 5.19 -67.65
C ILE A 392 -33.84 4.03 -68.64
N LYS A 393 -33.86 2.77 -68.16
CA LYS A 393 -34.08 1.58 -69.01
C LYS A 393 -35.40 1.60 -69.78
N SER A 394 -36.45 2.22 -69.22
CA SER A 394 -37.72 2.43 -69.93
C SER A 394 -37.64 3.57 -70.97
N GLN A 395 -36.89 4.64 -70.65
CA GLN A 395 -36.71 5.79 -71.53
C GLN A 395 -35.87 5.43 -72.77
N ASP A 396 -34.80 4.63 -72.61
CA ASP A 396 -33.95 4.22 -73.72
C ASP A 396 -34.68 3.26 -74.67
N ASN A 397 -35.55 2.39 -74.14
CA ASN A 397 -36.49 1.57 -74.93
C ASN A 397 -37.42 2.41 -75.84
N LEU A 398 -37.77 3.63 -75.42
CA LEU A 398 -38.57 4.57 -76.21
C LEU A 398 -37.71 5.33 -77.24
N LYS A 399 -36.46 5.68 -76.91
CA LYS A 399 -35.50 6.29 -77.86
C LYS A 399 -35.16 5.33 -79.00
N GLU A 400 -34.99 4.04 -78.71
CA GLU A 400 -34.71 2.99 -79.70
C GLU A 400 -35.86 2.86 -80.71
N LYS A 401 -37.11 2.79 -80.23
CA LYS A 401 -38.31 2.78 -81.11
C LYS A 401 -38.44 4.05 -81.94
N LEU A 402 -38.11 5.22 -81.37
CA LEU A 402 -38.09 6.49 -82.13
C LEU A 402 -37.02 6.50 -83.23
N ALA A 403 -35.85 5.89 -83.01
CA ALA A 403 -34.84 5.71 -84.04
C ALA A 403 -35.30 4.75 -85.15
N GLN A 404 -36.00 3.66 -84.77
CA GLN A 404 -36.53 2.68 -85.71
C GLN A 404 -37.60 3.26 -86.65
N GLU A 405 -38.46 4.16 -86.17
CA GLU A 405 -39.41 4.87 -87.06
C GLU A 405 -38.71 5.90 -87.96
N LYS A 406 -37.69 6.62 -87.46
CA LYS A 406 -36.92 7.58 -88.28
C LYS A 406 -36.26 6.93 -89.49
N SER A 407 -35.79 5.68 -89.38
CA SER A 407 -35.24 4.93 -90.52
C SER A 407 -36.26 4.79 -91.65
N LYS A 408 -37.51 4.42 -91.32
CA LYS A 408 -38.58 4.16 -92.30
C LYS A 408 -39.04 5.42 -93.03
N VAL A 409 -38.85 6.60 -92.43
CA VAL A 409 -39.17 7.89 -93.06
C VAL A 409 -38.15 8.22 -94.15
N ALA A 410 -36.85 7.98 -93.91
CA ALA A 410 -35.82 8.16 -94.94
C ALA A 410 -36.08 7.26 -96.16
N ASP A 411 -36.46 5.99 -95.93
CA ASP A 411 -36.85 5.03 -96.98
C ASP A 411 -38.08 5.46 -97.80
N ALA A 412 -38.84 6.47 -97.34
CA ALA A 412 -39.98 7.06 -98.04
C ALA A 412 -39.61 8.38 -98.75
N GLU A 413 -38.73 9.19 -98.17
CA GLU A 413 -38.24 10.44 -98.77
C GLU A 413 -37.43 10.19 -100.06
N GLU A 414 -36.60 9.13 -100.10
CA GLU A 414 -35.86 8.75 -101.31
C GLU A 414 -36.80 8.45 -102.51
N LYS A 415 -37.96 7.84 -102.24
CA LYS A 415 -38.98 7.52 -103.26
C LYS A 415 -39.73 8.74 -103.80
N ILE A 416 -39.71 9.87 -103.09
CA ILE A 416 -40.33 11.12 -103.54
C ILE A 416 -39.42 11.82 -104.55
N LEU A 417 -38.10 11.79 -104.36
CA LEU A 417 -37.12 12.40 -105.25
C LEU A 417 -37.10 11.77 -106.65
N ASP A 418 -37.17 10.43 -106.74
CA ASP A 418 -37.25 9.72 -108.03
C ASP A 418 -38.50 10.10 -108.86
N LEU A 419 -39.60 10.50 -108.22
CA LEU A 419 -40.81 10.96 -108.89
C LEU A 419 -40.72 12.41 -109.36
N GLN A 420 -40.05 13.29 -108.61
CA GLN A 420 -39.88 14.70 -109.00
C GLN A 420 -39.00 14.85 -110.25
N GLN A 421 -37.94 14.05 -110.38
CA GLN A 421 -37.03 14.10 -111.54
C GLN A 421 -37.72 13.77 -112.88
N LYS A 422 -38.90 13.12 -112.86
CA LYS A 422 -39.65 12.74 -114.07
C LYS A 422 -40.58 13.85 -114.60
N LEU A 423 -40.71 14.98 -113.90
CA LEU A 423 -41.64 16.07 -114.27
C LEU A 423 -40.98 17.22 -115.07
N GLU A 424 -39.68 17.48 -114.88
CA GLU A 424 -39.02 18.69 -115.40
C GLU A 424 -38.72 18.71 -116.90
N HIS A 425 -38.80 17.57 -117.59
CA HIS A 425 -38.33 17.45 -118.98
C HIS A 425 -39.33 17.95 -120.06
N ALA A 426 -40.46 18.54 -119.66
CA ALA A 426 -41.61 18.77 -120.54
C ALA A 426 -41.71 20.18 -121.20
N HIS A 427 -40.95 21.19 -120.76
CA HIS A 427 -41.16 22.58 -121.20
C HIS A 427 -39.90 23.29 -121.73
N LYS A 428 -39.79 23.44 -123.06
CA LYS A 428 -38.94 24.44 -123.75
C LYS A 428 -39.33 24.61 -125.24
N VAL A 429 -38.90 25.73 -125.84
CA VAL A 429 -39.04 26.16 -127.25
C VAL A 429 -40.33 26.92 -127.62
N CYS A 430 -40.23 28.24 -127.85
CA CYS A 430 -40.10 28.81 -129.20
C CYS A 430 -39.55 30.26 -129.16
N LEU A 431 -39.30 30.89 -130.32
CA LEU A 431 -38.47 32.11 -130.46
C LEU A 431 -39.01 33.11 -131.52
N THR A 432 -38.58 34.37 -131.37
CA THR A 432 -38.27 35.40 -132.41
C THR A 432 -39.26 35.77 -133.52
N ASP A 433 -39.21 37.04 -133.92
CA ASP A 433 -39.03 37.37 -135.35
C ASP A 433 -38.26 38.70 -135.56
N THR A 434 -37.54 38.87 -136.67
CA THR A 434 -36.81 40.12 -137.06
C THR A 434 -36.31 40.04 -138.51
N CYS A 435 -36.86 40.88 -139.43
CA CYS A 435 -36.10 41.37 -140.60
C CYS A 435 -36.76 42.55 -141.33
N ILE A 436 -36.17 43.76 -141.26
CA ILE A 436 -36.01 44.71 -142.40
C ILE A 436 -34.74 45.55 -142.12
N SER A 437 -33.55 45.04 -142.46
CA SER A 437 -32.26 45.69 -142.13
C SER A 437 -31.63 46.52 -143.25
N GLY A 438 -31.94 46.23 -144.53
CA GLY A 438 -31.19 46.76 -145.68
C GLY A 438 -31.20 48.28 -145.88
N LYS A 439 -32.17 49.01 -145.30
CA LYS A 439 -32.22 50.49 -145.36
C LYS A 439 -31.74 51.18 -144.08
N LYS A 440 -31.58 50.43 -142.98
CA LYS A 440 -31.10 51.01 -141.71
C LYS A 440 -29.63 51.37 -141.78
N GLN A 441 -28.77 50.49 -142.30
CA GLN A 441 -27.29 50.55 -142.18
C GLN A 441 -26.60 51.92 -142.33
N LEU A 442 -27.14 52.87 -143.11
CA LEU A 442 -26.57 54.22 -143.24
C LEU A 442 -27.09 55.21 -142.19
N GLU A 443 -28.36 55.13 -141.76
CA GLU A 443 -28.79 55.77 -140.51
C GLU A 443 -28.14 55.12 -139.30
N GLU A 444 -27.94 53.79 -139.36
CA GLU A 444 -27.41 52.96 -138.28
C GLU A 444 -25.96 53.31 -137.99
N ARG A 445 -25.14 53.66 -138.99
CA ARG A 445 -23.78 54.20 -138.77
C ARG A 445 -23.74 55.60 -138.14
N ILE A 446 -24.70 56.46 -138.48
CA ILE A 446 -24.80 57.80 -137.87
C ILE A 446 -25.34 57.68 -136.44
N LYS A 447 -26.28 56.77 -136.21
CA LYS A 447 -26.73 56.37 -134.87
C LYS A 447 -25.59 55.74 -134.08
N GLU A 448 -24.84 54.77 -134.61
CA GLU A 448 -23.65 54.17 -133.99
C GLU A 448 -22.65 55.23 -133.54
N ALA A 449 -22.36 56.26 -134.35
CA ALA A 449 -21.44 57.33 -133.96
C ALA A 449 -21.94 58.09 -132.72
N LEU A 450 -23.20 58.54 -132.74
CA LEU A 450 -23.84 59.26 -131.63
C LEU A 450 -24.07 58.37 -130.39
N GLU A 451 -24.39 57.10 -130.62
CA GLU A 451 -24.65 56.08 -129.60
C GLU A 451 -23.35 55.59 -128.96
N ASN A 452 -22.23 55.57 -129.69
CA ASN A 452 -20.90 55.29 -129.15
C ASN A 452 -20.36 56.50 -128.36
N GLU A 453 -20.66 57.73 -128.78
CA GLU A 453 -20.40 58.91 -127.94
C GLU A 453 -21.26 58.88 -126.66
N ALA A 454 -22.54 58.50 -126.76
CA ALA A 454 -23.42 58.31 -125.62
C ALA A 454 -22.95 57.19 -124.68
N LYS A 455 -22.57 56.02 -125.21
CA LYS A 455 -21.97 54.89 -124.46
C LYS A 455 -20.68 55.32 -123.77
N THR A 456 -19.83 56.13 -124.42
CA THR A 456 -18.59 56.63 -123.80
C THR A 456 -18.90 57.58 -122.63
N LYS A 457 -19.89 58.47 -122.78
CA LYS A 457 -20.37 59.34 -121.69
C LYS A 457 -21.04 58.54 -120.56
N GLN A 458 -21.81 57.50 -120.89
CA GLN A 458 -22.42 56.59 -119.92
C GLN A 458 -21.35 55.80 -119.14
N LEU A 459 -20.38 55.18 -119.82
CA LEU A 459 -19.28 54.45 -119.19
C LEU A 459 -18.44 55.36 -118.28
N TYR A 460 -18.21 56.62 -118.67
CA TYR A 460 -17.58 57.61 -117.81
C TYR A 460 -18.42 57.95 -116.56
N GLN A 461 -19.75 58.08 -116.70
CA GLN A 461 -20.64 58.29 -115.56
C GLN A 461 -20.71 57.05 -114.64
N GLU A 462 -20.79 55.84 -115.20
CA GLU A 462 -20.75 54.59 -114.45
C GLU A 462 -19.43 54.43 -113.70
N GLU A 463 -18.30 54.77 -114.33
CA GLU A 463 -16.98 54.77 -113.69
C GLU A 463 -16.89 55.80 -112.55
N GLN A 464 -17.50 56.97 -112.70
CA GLN A 464 -17.64 57.96 -111.63
C GLN A 464 -18.52 57.44 -110.47
N GLN A 465 -19.56 56.64 -110.73
CA GLN A 465 -20.34 56.00 -109.65
C GLN A 465 -19.60 54.81 -109.02
N LYS A 466 -18.89 53.99 -109.81
CA LYS A 466 -18.02 52.89 -109.33
C LYS A 466 -16.93 53.42 -108.41
N ARG A 467 -16.31 54.56 -108.73
CA ARG A 467 -15.33 55.23 -107.85
C ARG A 467 -15.93 55.70 -106.54
N LYS A 468 -17.11 56.33 -106.54
CA LYS A 468 -17.81 56.71 -105.29
C LYS A 468 -18.17 55.50 -104.43
N LEU A 469 -18.60 54.39 -105.05
CA LEU A 469 -18.86 53.13 -104.35
C LEU A 469 -17.57 52.52 -103.79
N LEU A 470 -16.47 52.60 -104.53
CA LEU A 470 -15.15 52.16 -104.07
C LEU A 470 -14.66 52.99 -102.89
N ASP A 471 -14.76 54.33 -102.95
CA ASP A 471 -14.43 55.23 -101.85
C ASP A 471 -15.30 54.95 -100.62
N GLN A 472 -16.60 54.70 -100.80
CA GLN A 472 -17.49 54.28 -99.70
C GLN A 472 -17.03 52.97 -99.05
N ASN A 473 -16.67 51.97 -99.86
CA ASN A 473 -16.15 50.69 -99.37
C ASN A 473 -14.78 50.85 -98.67
N VAL A 474 -13.87 51.68 -99.20
CA VAL A 474 -12.58 51.97 -98.57
C VAL A 474 -12.76 52.68 -97.23
N ASN A 475 -13.66 53.67 -97.16
CA ASN A 475 -13.99 54.34 -95.90
C ASN A 475 -14.63 53.38 -94.88
N GLU A 476 -15.48 52.45 -95.31
CA GLU A 476 -16.09 51.44 -94.42
C GLU A 476 -15.06 50.42 -93.93
N LEU A 477 -14.17 49.94 -94.79
CA LEU A 477 -13.05 49.08 -94.40
C LEU A 477 -12.10 49.79 -93.42
N GLN A 478 -11.84 51.09 -93.60
CA GLN A 478 -11.04 51.89 -92.64
C GLN A 478 -11.73 52.00 -91.27
N LYS A 479 -13.07 52.11 -91.20
CA LYS A 479 -13.80 52.03 -89.92
C LYS A 479 -13.65 50.66 -89.28
N GLN A 480 -13.81 49.58 -90.06
CA GLN A 480 -13.70 48.21 -89.54
C GLN A 480 -12.28 47.91 -89.02
N VAL A 481 -11.24 48.33 -89.74
CA VAL A 481 -9.84 48.24 -89.27
C VAL A 481 -9.65 49.00 -87.95
N ARG A 482 -10.18 50.23 -87.83
CA ARG A 482 -10.10 51.00 -86.59
C ARG A 482 -10.81 50.30 -85.43
N ILE A 483 -12.03 49.81 -85.64
CA ILE A 483 -12.80 49.06 -84.64
C ILE A 483 -12.07 47.76 -84.21
N LEU A 484 -11.34 47.11 -85.12
CA LEU A 484 -10.53 45.94 -84.80
C LEU A 484 -9.25 46.31 -84.03
N GLN A 485 -8.61 47.44 -84.34
CA GLN A 485 -7.48 47.97 -83.57
C GLN A 485 -7.91 48.37 -82.15
N ASP A 486 -9.03 49.08 -82.01
CA ASP A 486 -9.59 49.47 -80.71
C ASP A 486 -9.93 48.24 -79.85
N LYS A 487 -10.49 47.18 -80.46
CA LYS A 487 -10.72 45.88 -79.79
C LYS A 487 -9.42 45.17 -79.41
N GLY A 488 -8.39 45.21 -80.27
CA GLY A 488 -7.07 44.66 -79.96
C GLY A 488 -6.44 45.32 -78.75
N ASN A 489 -6.43 46.66 -78.73
CA ASN A 489 -5.91 47.46 -77.62
C ASN A 489 -6.64 47.15 -76.30
N GLN A 490 -7.98 46.99 -76.33
CA GLN A 490 -8.75 46.62 -75.14
C GLN A 490 -8.49 45.18 -74.66
N LEU A 491 -8.23 44.24 -75.57
CA LEU A 491 -7.80 42.88 -75.22
C LEU A 491 -6.39 42.88 -74.59
N GLU A 492 -5.47 43.72 -75.08
CA GLU A 492 -4.12 43.87 -74.49
C GLU A 492 -4.16 44.52 -73.09
N ILE A 493 -4.99 45.55 -72.89
CA ILE A 493 -5.22 46.17 -71.58
C ILE A 493 -5.84 45.18 -70.59
N THR A 494 -6.85 44.42 -71.00
CA THR A 494 -7.48 43.42 -70.11
C THR A 494 -6.58 42.22 -69.84
N SER A 495 -5.80 41.76 -70.83
CA SER A 495 -4.81 40.69 -70.65
C SER A 495 -3.69 41.10 -69.68
N SER A 496 -3.15 42.32 -69.80
CA SER A 496 -2.11 42.82 -68.88
C SER A 496 -2.67 43.09 -67.46
N GLN A 497 -3.95 43.49 -67.35
CA GLN A 497 -4.63 43.58 -66.06
C GLN A 497 -4.90 42.20 -65.43
N GLN A 498 -5.15 41.15 -66.22
CA GLN A 498 -5.24 39.78 -65.73
C GLN A 498 -3.86 39.25 -65.29
N GLN A 499 -2.81 39.47 -66.09
CA GLN A 499 -1.45 39.01 -65.78
C GLN A 499 -0.92 39.60 -64.47
N SER A 500 -1.18 40.89 -64.21
CA SER A 500 -0.78 41.55 -62.96
C SER A 500 -1.57 41.06 -61.73
N ARG A 501 -2.85 40.67 -61.89
CA ARG A 501 -3.62 39.99 -60.83
C ARG A 501 -3.06 38.59 -60.53
N ILE A 502 -2.70 37.83 -61.56
CA ILE A 502 -2.07 36.50 -61.41
C ILE A 502 -0.76 36.63 -60.63
N GLN A 503 0.13 37.54 -61.03
CA GLN A 503 1.39 37.81 -60.32
C GLN A 503 1.18 38.25 -58.86
N GLN A 504 0.12 39.02 -58.58
CA GLN A 504 -0.23 39.40 -57.21
C GLN A 504 -0.70 38.19 -56.38
N GLN A 505 -1.47 37.27 -56.96
CA GLN A 505 -1.91 36.03 -56.31
C GLN A 505 -0.74 35.05 -56.11
N GLU A 506 0.15 34.90 -57.09
CA GLU A 506 1.39 34.12 -56.99
C GLU A 506 2.26 34.59 -55.81
N ALA A 507 2.49 35.90 -55.69
CA ALA A 507 3.25 36.49 -54.59
C ALA A 507 2.57 36.28 -53.21
N GLN A 508 1.23 36.33 -53.14
CA GLN A 508 0.48 36.03 -51.92
C GLN A 508 0.60 34.55 -51.53
N LEU A 509 0.45 33.63 -52.49
CA LEU A 509 0.62 32.19 -52.27
C LEU A 509 2.05 31.85 -51.84
N GLN A 510 3.06 32.42 -52.48
CA GLN A 510 4.46 32.21 -52.11
C GLN A 510 4.74 32.67 -50.67
N LYS A 511 4.26 33.86 -50.28
CA LYS A 511 4.38 34.33 -48.88
C LYS A 511 3.61 33.46 -47.87
N TYR A 512 2.46 32.92 -48.26
CA TYR A 512 1.70 31.98 -47.41
C TYR A 512 2.45 30.64 -47.22
N LEU A 513 3.10 30.14 -48.28
CA LEU A 513 3.94 28.93 -48.22
C LEU A 513 5.21 29.15 -47.39
N GLU A 514 5.87 30.31 -47.52
CA GLU A 514 7.01 30.70 -46.69
C GLU A 514 6.64 30.73 -45.20
N ASN A 515 5.56 31.42 -44.84
CA ASN A 515 5.02 31.48 -43.47
C ASN A 515 4.63 30.08 -42.92
N LYS A 516 4.21 29.14 -43.79
CA LYS A 516 3.92 27.75 -43.40
C LYS A 516 5.20 26.96 -43.15
N LYS A 517 6.23 27.19 -43.96
CA LYS A 517 7.55 26.57 -43.82
C LYS A 517 8.24 27.03 -42.54
N GLU A 518 8.27 28.34 -42.26
CA GLU A 518 8.86 28.88 -41.02
C GLU A 518 8.25 28.24 -39.77
N LYS A 519 6.92 28.13 -39.71
CA LYS A 519 6.22 27.44 -38.61
C LYS A 519 6.52 25.95 -38.54
N SER A 520 6.70 25.27 -39.67
CA SER A 520 7.15 23.88 -39.71
C SER A 520 8.56 23.76 -39.12
N ASP A 521 9.47 24.66 -39.47
CA ASP A 521 10.84 24.69 -38.98
C ASP A 521 10.93 25.08 -37.49
N GLU A 522 10.01 25.92 -37.00
CA GLU A 522 9.80 26.18 -35.56
C GLU A 522 9.31 24.93 -34.82
N HIS A 523 8.26 24.27 -35.31
CA HIS A 523 7.75 23.04 -34.72
C HIS A 523 8.81 21.92 -34.69
N LEU A 524 9.64 21.81 -35.73
CA LEU A 524 10.76 20.87 -35.76
C LEU A 524 11.81 21.19 -34.69
N LYS A 525 12.16 22.46 -34.46
CA LYS A 525 13.07 22.89 -33.39
C LYS A 525 12.50 22.57 -32.00
N SER A 526 11.26 22.97 -31.73
CA SER A 526 10.61 22.69 -30.43
C SER A 526 10.44 21.19 -30.17
N ASN A 527 10.16 20.38 -31.20
CA ASN A 527 10.11 18.93 -31.07
C ASN A 527 11.50 18.33 -30.80
N GLY A 528 12.56 18.89 -31.41
CA GLY A 528 13.95 18.55 -31.10
C GLY A 528 14.31 18.81 -29.64
N GLU A 529 14.00 20.01 -29.12
CA GLU A 529 14.20 20.34 -27.70
C GLU A 529 13.41 19.43 -26.75
N LEU A 530 12.16 19.11 -27.10
CA LEU A 530 11.33 18.18 -26.31
C LEU A 530 11.93 16.77 -26.31
N SER A 531 12.44 16.30 -27.44
CA SER A 531 13.16 15.03 -27.54
C SER A 531 14.45 15.01 -26.70
N GLU A 532 15.21 16.11 -26.67
CA GLU A 532 16.40 16.25 -25.82
C GLU A 532 16.03 16.25 -24.32
N LYS A 533 14.98 16.98 -23.94
CA LYS A 533 14.44 17.00 -22.56
C LYS A 533 13.95 15.61 -22.13
N LEU A 534 13.27 14.87 -23.02
CA LEU A 534 12.86 13.48 -22.78
C LEU A 534 14.05 12.53 -22.64
N SER A 535 15.10 12.70 -23.44
CA SER A 535 16.34 11.91 -23.35
C SER A 535 17.04 12.11 -21.99
N LYS A 536 17.15 13.36 -21.52
CA LYS A 536 17.71 13.69 -20.20
C LYS A 536 16.89 13.07 -19.05
N LEU A 537 15.55 13.23 -19.08
CA LEU A 537 14.67 12.62 -18.08
C LEU A 537 14.72 11.08 -18.08
N GLN A 538 14.88 10.45 -19.25
CA GLN A 538 15.09 9.01 -19.34
C GLN A 538 16.45 8.58 -18.77
N GLN A 539 17.52 9.35 -18.99
CA GLN A 539 18.84 9.10 -18.39
C GLN A 539 18.81 9.27 -16.86
N GLU A 540 18.15 10.31 -16.34
CA GLU A 540 17.95 10.54 -14.90
C GLU A 540 17.14 9.41 -14.25
N LYS A 541 16.04 8.99 -14.88
CA LYS A 541 15.26 7.81 -14.46
C LYS A 541 16.10 6.55 -14.42
N GLU A 542 16.97 6.32 -15.41
CA GLU A 542 17.89 5.18 -15.43
C GLU A 542 18.99 5.28 -14.36
N ALA A 543 19.46 6.48 -14.02
CA ALA A 543 20.38 6.71 -12.91
C ALA A 543 19.70 6.38 -11.57
N LEU A 544 18.50 6.93 -11.32
CA LEU A 544 17.69 6.62 -10.14
C LEU A 544 17.38 5.12 -10.03
N CYS A 545 17.06 4.44 -11.13
CA CYS A 545 16.86 2.98 -11.12
C CYS A 545 18.14 2.21 -10.73
N LYS A 546 19.33 2.70 -11.11
CA LYS A 546 20.62 2.11 -10.68
C LYS A 546 20.87 2.37 -9.18
N GLU A 547 20.54 3.55 -8.68
CA GLU A 547 20.64 3.90 -7.25
C GLU A 547 19.68 3.07 -6.38
N TYR A 548 18.40 2.97 -6.76
CA TYR A 548 17.44 2.09 -6.06
C TYR A 548 17.87 0.62 -6.08
N ALA A 549 18.45 0.14 -7.18
CA ALA A 549 19.00 -1.22 -7.26
C ALA A 549 20.27 -1.41 -6.41
N GLN A 550 21.06 -0.36 -6.16
CA GLN A 550 22.19 -0.40 -5.22
C GLN A 550 21.70 -0.37 -3.77
N LEU A 551 20.74 0.50 -3.42
CA LEU A 551 20.14 0.58 -2.09
C LEU A 551 19.46 -0.74 -1.70
N LEU A 552 18.76 -1.39 -2.64
CA LEU A 552 18.18 -2.72 -2.42
C LEU A 552 19.26 -3.76 -2.11
N LYS A 553 20.36 -3.80 -2.87
CA LYS A 553 21.50 -4.70 -2.61
C LYS A 553 22.18 -4.45 -1.26
N GLN A 554 22.27 -3.18 -0.83
CA GLN A 554 22.78 -2.81 0.50
C GLN A 554 21.83 -3.30 1.61
N MET A 555 20.51 -3.12 1.44
CA MET A 555 19.52 -3.61 2.40
C MET A 555 19.50 -5.14 2.46
N ASP A 556 19.61 -5.83 1.32
CA ASP A 556 19.78 -7.29 1.27
C ASP A 556 21.05 -7.78 1.98
N ALA A 557 22.16 -7.04 1.86
CA ALA A 557 23.38 -7.34 2.59
C ALA A 557 23.18 -7.16 4.10
N HIS A 558 22.61 -6.03 4.54
CA HIS A 558 22.31 -5.79 5.95
C HIS A 558 21.33 -6.82 6.53
N MET A 559 20.34 -7.28 5.76
CA MET A 559 19.44 -8.37 6.16
C MET A 559 20.17 -9.72 6.30
N ARG A 560 21.12 -10.05 5.40
CA ARG A 560 21.96 -11.25 5.54
C ARG A 560 22.82 -11.18 6.81
N ASP A 561 23.54 -10.08 7.00
CA ASP A 561 24.34 -9.78 8.19
C ASP A 561 23.55 -9.92 9.49
N PHE A 562 22.36 -9.33 9.55
CA PHE A 562 21.48 -9.42 10.71
C PHE A 562 21.03 -10.86 10.97
N ASN A 563 20.61 -11.58 9.93
CA ASN A 563 20.18 -12.97 10.04
C ASN A 563 21.31 -13.92 10.47
N GLU A 564 22.53 -13.71 9.97
CA GLU A 564 23.71 -14.46 10.40
C GLU A 564 24.07 -14.16 11.86
N LYS A 565 24.11 -12.87 12.24
CA LYS A 565 24.33 -12.45 13.64
C LYS A 565 23.26 -13.06 14.55
N HIS A 566 22.00 -13.05 14.17
CA HIS A 566 20.91 -13.68 14.93
C HIS A 566 21.06 -15.21 15.02
N HIS A 567 21.39 -15.89 13.92
CA HIS A 567 21.66 -17.33 13.92
C HIS A 567 22.83 -17.69 14.84
N HIS A 568 23.93 -16.94 14.78
CA HIS A 568 25.10 -17.12 15.64
C HIS A 568 24.78 -16.94 17.12
N HIS A 569 23.93 -15.97 17.49
CA HIS A 569 23.41 -15.82 18.85
C HIS A 569 22.50 -16.98 19.27
N LYS A 570 21.60 -17.44 18.38
CA LYS A 570 20.74 -18.62 18.63
C LYS A 570 21.58 -19.88 18.89
N VAL A 571 22.65 -20.10 18.13
CA VAL A 571 23.57 -21.24 18.33
C VAL A 571 24.43 -21.08 19.59
N LYS A 572 24.92 -19.86 19.91
CA LYS A 572 25.58 -19.56 21.19
C LYS A 572 24.67 -19.88 22.38
N LEU A 573 23.42 -19.39 22.36
CA LEU A 573 22.43 -19.65 23.41
C LEU A 573 22.07 -21.13 23.53
N GLY A 574 21.96 -21.85 22.40
CA GLY A 574 21.78 -23.30 22.39
C GLY A 574 22.93 -24.05 23.09
N ARG A 575 24.19 -23.69 22.83
CA ARG A 575 25.34 -24.26 23.54
C ARG A 575 25.30 -23.99 25.05
N VAL A 576 25.02 -22.75 25.46
CA VAL A 576 24.90 -22.39 26.88
C VAL A 576 23.75 -23.15 27.56
N LYS A 577 22.58 -23.27 26.90
CA LYS A 577 21.45 -24.06 27.40
C LYS A 577 21.84 -25.53 27.61
N ASN A 578 22.55 -26.14 26.66
CA ASN A 578 22.95 -27.55 26.77
C ASN A 578 23.96 -27.79 27.89
N LEU A 579 24.93 -26.87 28.09
CA LEU A 579 25.87 -26.95 29.22
C LEU A 579 25.15 -26.79 30.58
N LEU A 580 24.19 -25.87 30.67
CA LEU A 580 23.38 -25.70 31.88
C LEU A 580 22.48 -26.92 32.14
N LEU A 581 21.95 -27.57 31.11
CA LEU A 581 21.19 -28.82 31.25
C LEU A 581 22.07 -29.94 31.83
N GLN A 582 23.29 -30.12 31.29
CA GLN A 582 24.24 -31.12 31.77
C GLN A 582 24.67 -30.86 33.23
N GLU A 583 24.91 -29.61 33.60
CA GLU A 583 25.22 -29.22 34.98
C GLU A 583 24.05 -29.47 35.94
N VAL A 584 22.80 -29.25 35.49
CA VAL A 584 21.60 -29.58 36.26
C VAL A 584 21.47 -31.10 36.45
N GLU A 585 21.60 -31.89 35.39
CA GLU A 585 21.57 -33.35 35.48
C GLU A 585 22.64 -33.93 36.43
N LEU A 586 23.85 -33.35 36.45
CA LEU A 586 24.91 -33.74 37.37
C LEU A 586 24.58 -33.38 38.83
N ARG A 587 23.95 -32.22 39.05
CA ARG A 587 23.48 -31.81 40.38
C ARG A 587 22.33 -32.67 40.87
N GLU A 588 21.36 -33.01 40.02
CA GLU A 588 20.26 -33.92 40.34
C GLU A 588 20.79 -35.29 40.78
N LYS A 589 21.71 -35.88 40.02
CA LYS A 589 22.39 -37.15 40.39
C LYS A 589 23.16 -37.05 41.71
N ARG A 590 23.76 -35.90 42.03
CA ARG A 590 24.44 -35.66 43.33
C ARG A 590 23.45 -35.45 44.48
N ILE A 591 22.31 -34.80 44.23
CA ILE A 591 21.22 -34.63 45.21
C ILE A 591 20.60 -36.00 45.53
N GLU A 592 20.25 -36.79 44.53
CA GLU A 592 19.72 -38.15 44.71
C GLU A 592 20.65 -39.03 45.57
N HIS A 593 21.96 -38.96 45.32
CA HIS A 593 22.95 -39.67 46.13
C HIS A 593 22.97 -39.19 47.59
N LEU A 594 22.92 -37.87 47.83
CA LEU A 594 22.88 -37.29 49.18
C LEU A 594 21.56 -37.59 49.90
N GLU A 595 20.43 -37.61 49.20
CA GLU A 595 19.14 -38.04 49.74
C GLU A 595 19.16 -39.51 50.15
N ASN A 596 19.81 -40.37 49.38
CA ASN A 596 20.02 -41.78 49.75
C ASN A 596 20.91 -41.92 50.99
N GLU A 597 22.00 -41.15 51.09
CA GLU A 597 22.86 -41.11 52.29
C GLU A 597 22.08 -40.62 53.53
N VAL A 598 21.30 -39.55 53.39
CA VAL A 598 20.44 -39.02 54.47
C VAL A 598 19.39 -40.04 54.89
N ARG A 599 18.73 -40.75 53.96
CA ARG A 599 17.77 -41.83 54.29
C ARG A 599 18.41 -42.96 55.10
N ILE A 600 19.65 -43.35 54.77
CA ILE A 600 20.40 -44.38 55.51
C ILE A 600 20.76 -43.88 56.92
N LEU A 601 21.25 -42.65 57.05
CA LEU A 601 21.61 -42.05 58.34
C LEU A 601 20.39 -41.85 59.25
N GLN A 602 19.26 -41.40 58.71
CA GLN A 602 17.98 -41.30 59.44
C GLN A 602 17.58 -42.66 60.04
N HIS A 603 17.58 -43.73 59.24
CA HIS A 603 17.26 -45.07 59.71
C HIS A 603 18.23 -45.60 60.79
N GLN A 604 19.50 -45.17 60.77
CA GLN A 604 20.47 -45.50 61.80
C GLN A 604 20.23 -44.71 63.11
N VAL A 605 19.90 -43.42 63.01
CA VAL A 605 19.54 -42.59 64.17
C VAL A 605 18.23 -43.06 64.82
N GLU A 606 17.25 -43.52 64.03
CA GLU A 606 16.02 -44.13 64.55
C GLU A 606 16.29 -45.41 65.36
N LYS A 607 17.19 -46.27 64.89
CA LYS A 607 17.65 -47.47 65.63
C LYS A 607 18.37 -47.10 66.92
N GLU A 608 19.27 -46.12 66.86
CA GLU A 608 20.01 -45.68 68.04
C GLU A 608 19.05 -45.09 69.08
N LYS A 609 18.12 -44.24 68.66
CA LYS A 609 17.09 -43.69 69.54
C LYS A 609 16.25 -44.77 70.19
N ALA A 610 15.75 -45.76 69.43
CA ALA A 610 15.01 -46.89 69.99
C ALA A 610 15.82 -47.73 70.99
N PHE A 611 17.14 -47.77 70.86
CA PHE A 611 18.05 -48.39 71.83
C PHE A 611 18.28 -47.50 73.06
N GLN A 612 18.42 -46.18 72.90
CA GLN A 612 18.48 -45.22 73.99
C GLN A 612 17.18 -45.23 74.82
N ASP A 613 16.01 -45.21 74.17
CA ASP A 613 14.69 -45.30 74.81
C ASP A 613 14.57 -46.60 75.65
N LYS A 614 15.12 -47.72 75.15
CA LYS A 614 15.19 -48.99 75.90
C LYS A 614 16.12 -48.91 77.11
N ILE A 615 17.29 -48.26 76.99
CA ILE A 615 18.21 -48.05 78.13
C ILE A 615 17.55 -47.17 79.19
N ILE A 616 16.85 -46.10 78.80
CA ILE A 616 16.13 -45.20 79.71
C ILE A 616 15.09 -46.00 80.49
N ALA A 617 14.24 -46.78 79.80
CA ALA A 617 13.25 -47.63 80.45
C ALA A 617 13.85 -48.66 81.42
N GLN A 618 15.01 -49.27 81.09
CA GLN A 618 15.72 -50.17 82.00
C GLN A 618 16.31 -49.43 83.21
N ASN A 619 16.83 -48.21 83.02
CA ASN A 619 17.36 -47.38 84.11
C ASN A 619 16.23 -46.93 85.06
N ASP A 620 15.06 -46.53 84.54
CA ASP A 620 13.90 -46.18 85.36
C ASP A 620 13.40 -47.36 86.21
N ILE A 621 13.40 -48.58 85.67
CA ILE A 621 13.11 -49.82 86.43
C ILE A 621 14.14 -50.02 87.54
N LEU A 622 15.44 -49.96 87.23
CA LEU A 622 16.52 -50.13 88.22
C LEU A 622 16.50 -49.03 89.30
N LEU A 623 16.12 -47.80 88.95
CA LEU A 623 15.93 -46.69 89.90
C LEU A 623 14.68 -46.91 90.77
N LEU A 624 13.61 -47.50 90.25
CA LEU A 624 12.45 -47.91 91.05
C LEU A 624 12.80 -49.05 92.01
N GLU A 625 13.47 -50.10 91.54
CA GLU A 625 13.98 -51.18 92.39
C GLU A 625 14.92 -50.66 93.49
N LYS A 626 15.84 -49.75 93.16
CA LYS A 626 16.71 -49.09 94.13
C LYS A 626 15.93 -48.31 95.19
N ARG A 627 14.89 -47.55 94.81
CA ARG A 627 14.00 -46.86 95.76
C ARG A 627 13.32 -47.85 96.69
N ASN A 628 12.71 -48.90 96.14
CA ASN A 628 12.00 -49.93 96.90
C ASN A 628 12.93 -50.73 97.85
N LEU A 629 14.21 -50.89 97.49
CA LEU A 629 15.22 -51.52 98.35
C LEU A 629 15.72 -50.58 99.46
N LEU A 630 15.85 -49.28 99.18
CA LEU A 630 16.19 -48.27 100.20
C LEU A 630 15.05 -48.07 101.21
N GLU A 631 13.80 -48.05 100.76
CA GLU A 631 12.61 -48.00 101.61
C GLU A 631 12.59 -49.17 102.60
N LYS A 632 12.73 -50.40 102.09
CA LYS A 632 12.86 -51.62 102.93
C LYS A 632 14.06 -51.57 103.87
N LEU A 633 15.18 -50.95 103.47
CA LEU A 633 16.32 -50.76 104.36
C LEU A 633 15.96 -49.81 105.51
N THR A 634 15.30 -48.68 105.21
CA THR A 634 14.86 -47.72 106.24
C THR A 634 13.83 -48.32 107.21
N GLU A 635 12.87 -49.12 106.74
CA GLU A 635 11.96 -49.89 107.61
C GLU A 635 12.72 -50.78 108.61
N LYS A 636 13.77 -51.48 108.14
CA LYS A 636 14.60 -52.34 109.01
C LYS A 636 15.46 -51.52 109.94
N GLU A 637 16.00 -50.38 109.52
CA GLU A 637 16.72 -49.47 110.42
C GLU A 637 15.82 -48.90 111.52
N GLU A 638 14.58 -48.52 111.23
CA GLU A 638 13.63 -48.03 112.22
C GLU A 638 13.24 -49.13 113.21
N LEU A 639 13.02 -50.36 112.73
CA LEU A 639 12.81 -51.52 113.60
C LEU A 639 14.05 -51.83 114.47
N ILE A 640 15.27 -51.64 113.94
CA ILE A 640 16.51 -51.74 114.72
C ILE A 640 16.63 -50.60 115.76
N LYS A 641 16.28 -49.36 115.40
CA LYS A 641 16.26 -48.19 116.32
C LYS A 641 15.26 -48.41 117.47
N SER A 642 14.07 -48.91 117.16
CA SER A 642 13.04 -49.30 118.15
C SER A 642 13.53 -50.42 119.07
N ASN A 643 14.04 -51.53 118.50
CA ASN A 643 14.59 -52.64 119.26
C ASN A 643 15.78 -52.22 120.13
N LYS A 644 16.62 -51.27 119.68
CA LYS A 644 17.69 -50.69 120.50
C LYS A 644 17.14 -49.92 121.71
N GLY A 645 16.09 -49.12 121.53
CA GLY A 645 15.40 -48.43 122.63
C GLY A 645 14.85 -49.39 123.68
N VAL A 646 14.17 -50.47 123.24
CA VAL A 646 13.69 -51.56 124.11
C VAL A 646 14.86 -52.24 124.82
N THR A 647 15.94 -52.55 124.10
CA THR A 647 17.14 -53.21 124.64
C THR A 647 17.81 -52.35 125.71
N SER A 648 17.99 -51.04 125.48
CA SER A 648 18.55 -50.13 126.49
C SER A 648 17.62 -49.94 127.71
N SER A 649 16.30 -49.99 127.52
CA SER A 649 15.33 -50.00 128.63
C SER A 649 15.47 -51.26 129.49
N VAL A 650 15.54 -52.44 128.87
CA VAL A 650 15.79 -53.72 129.56
C VAL A 650 17.15 -53.73 130.24
N GLN A 651 18.20 -53.24 129.58
CA GLN A 651 19.56 -53.17 130.13
C GLN A 651 19.63 -52.25 131.35
N ASN A 652 18.94 -51.10 131.33
CA ASN A 652 18.82 -50.22 132.49
C ASN A 652 18.04 -50.88 133.64
N LYS A 653 16.97 -51.64 133.34
CA LYS A 653 16.23 -52.40 134.35
C LYS A 653 17.08 -53.51 134.99
N VAL A 654 17.88 -54.22 134.20
CA VAL A 654 18.87 -55.20 134.70
C VAL A 654 19.90 -54.51 135.60
N LEU A 655 20.48 -53.38 135.17
CA LEU A 655 21.42 -52.59 135.98
C LEU A 655 20.85 -52.07 137.30
N LEU A 656 19.54 -51.84 137.39
CA LEU A 656 18.87 -51.48 138.65
C LEU A 656 18.70 -52.72 139.54
N LEU A 657 18.23 -53.84 138.99
CA LEU A 657 18.08 -55.11 139.70
C LEU A 657 19.43 -55.66 140.19
N ASP A 658 20.52 -55.49 139.45
CA ASP A 658 21.87 -55.87 139.86
C ASP A 658 22.36 -55.03 141.05
N LYS A 659 22.05 -53.73 141.09
CA LYS A 659 22.34 -52.85 142.24
C LYS A 659 21.52 -53.24 143.47
N GLU A 660 20.23 -53.52 143.29
CA GLU A 660 19.35 -53.96 144.37
C GLU A 660 19.78 -55.33 144.92
N ASN A 661 20.10 -56.29 144.04
CA ASN A 661 20.63 -57.60 144.41
C ASN A 661 21.98 -57.48 145.13
N LYS A 662 22.89 -56.61 144.67
CA LYS A 662 24.15 -56.32 145.38
C LYS A 662 23.90 -55.73 146.77
N HIS A 663 22.98 -54.77 146.91
CA HIS A 663 22.59 -54.22 148.21
C HIS A 663 21.99 -55.28 149.14
N LEU A 664 21.16 -56.18 148.62
CA LEU A 664 20.61 -57.32 149.36
C LEU A 664 21.69 -58.32 149.79
N GLN A 665 22.71 -58.58 148.95
CA GLN A 665 23.87 -59.39 149.31
C GLN A 665 24.72 -58.72 150.41
N GLU A 666 25.00 -57.42 150.30
CA GLU A 666 25.72 -56.64 151.32
C GLU A 666 24.97 -56.61 152.66
N THR A 667 23.64 -56.44 152.62
CA THR A 667 22.75 -56.50 153.80
C THR A 667 22.76 -57.90 154.43
N SER A 668 22.70 -58.95 153.60
CA SER A 668 22.76 -60.35 154.04
C SER A 668 24.10 -60.70 154.69
N LEU A 669 25.21 -60.20 154.15
CA LEU A 669 26.55 -60.35 154.75
C LEU A 669 26.66 -59.61 156.09
N TRP A 670 26.12 -58.40 156.20
CA TRP A 670 26.07 -57.65 157.45
C TRP A 670 25.26 -58.38 158.53
N LEU A 671 24.06 -58.86 158.20
CA LEU A 671 23.24 -59.70 159.09
C LEU A 671 23.97 -60.98 159.50
N LYS A 672 24.65 -61.66 158.56
CA LYS A 672 25.44 -62.86 158.84
C LYS A 672 26.60 -62.59 159.80
N HIS A 673 27.28 -61.45 159.66
CA HIS A 673 28.32 -61.02 160.60
C HIS A 673 27.73 -60.73 162.00
N GLN A 674 26.57 -60.08 162.06
CA GLN A 674 25.89 -59.80 163.33
C GLN A 674 25.45 -61.09 164.05
N VAL A 675 24.90 -62.07 163.33
CA VAL A 675 24.58 -63.40 163.85
C VAL A 675 25.84 -64.12 164.35
N GLY A 676 26.92 -64.15 163.57
CA GLY A 676 28.19 -64.77 163.99
C GLY A 676 28.82 -64.13 165.23
N PHE A 677 28.64 -62.81 165.41
CA PHE A 677 29.08 -62.11 166.63
C PHE A 677 28.25 -62.53 167.85
N LEU A 678 26.93 -62.67 167.70
CA LEU A 678 26.05 -63.18 168.75
C LEU A 678 26.35 -64.65 169.11
N GLU A 679 26.64 -65.50 168.12
CA GLU A 679 27.10 -66.89 168.33
C GLU A 679 28.42 -66.95 169.09
N SER A 680 29.36 -66.03 168.82
CA SER A 680 30.64 -65.92 169.54
C SER A 680 30.44 -65.51 171.01
N ILE A 681 29.49 -64.60 171.29
CA ILE A 681 29.09 -64.25 172.65
C ILE A 681 28.48 -65.47 173.36
N ILE A 682 27.63 -66.25 172.69
CA ILE A 682 27.03 -67.47 173.26
C ILE A 682 28.12 -68.51 173.61
N ARG A 683 29.07 -68.77 172.70
CA ARG A 683 30.19 -69.70 172.96
C ARG A 683 31.08 -69.25 174.12
N SER A 684 31.40 -67.96 174.19
CA SER A 684 32.24 -67.40 175.28
C SER A 684 31.51 -67.26 176.63
N ILE A 685 30.19 -67.45 176.66
CA ILE A 685 29.42 -67.71 177.90
C ILE A 685 29.50 -69.20 178.28
N GLN A 686 29.47 -70.12 177.30
CA GLN A 686 29.49 -71.57 177.52
C GLN A 686 30.87 -72.10 177.99
N ILE A 687 31.97 -71.66 177.37
CA ILE A 687 33.34 -72.11 177.70
C ILE A 687 33.74 -71.82 179.16
N ARG A 688 33.10 -70.83 179.80
CA ARG A 688 33.47 -70.29 181.12
C ARG A 688 33.09 -71.18 182.33
N ARG A 689 32.82 -72.47 182.12
CA ARG A 689 32.14 -73.34 183.10
C ARG A 689 32.88 -74.62 183.50
N GLU A 690 33.87 -75.10 182.72
CA GLU A 690 34.16 -76.54 182.72
C GLU A 690 35.63 -76.99 182.96
N GLU A 691 36.64 -76.10 182.90
CA GLU A 691 38.06 -76.51 183.07
C GLU A 691 38.87 -75.61 184.03
N GLU A 692 38.96 -76.02 185.30
CA GLU A 692 39.98 -75.55 186.26
C GLU A 692 41.04 -76.63 186.49
N THR A 693 42.25 -76.52 185.90
CA THR A 693 43.48 -77.05 186.53
C THR A 693 44.79 -76.58 185.87
N LYS A 694 45.78 -76.27 186.74
CA LYS A 694 47.24 -76.20 186.48
C LYS A 694 47.78 -75.08 185.54
N ILE A 695 48.17 -73.96 186.18
CA ILE A 695 49.58 -73.41 186.23
C ILE A 695 50.25 -73.19 184.84
N SER A 696 50.61 -71.97 184.40
CA SER A 696 51.20 -70.83 185.15
C SER A 696 51.16 -69.47 184.41
N ASN A 697 51.12 -68.36 185.18
CA ASN A 697 51.63 -66.98 184.92
C ASN A 697 51.07 -66.18 183.70
N ILE A 698 50.57 -64.92 183.75
CA ILE A 698 50.90 -63.65 184.49
C ILE A 698 52.12 -62.92 183.86
N PRO A 699 52.12 -61.58 183.56
CA PRO A 699 51.09 -60.52 183.76
C PRO A 699 50.85 -59.47 182.61
N GLU A 700 50.05 -58.42 182.93
CA GLU A 700 50.10 -56.99 182.52
C GLU A 700 49.72 -56.54 181.06
N PHE A 701 49.05 -55.40 180.78
CA PHE A 701 49.19 -53.96 181.19
C PHE A 701 50.48 -53.32 180.60
N GLU A 702 50.59 -52.05 180.14
CA GLU A 702 49.73 -50.86 179.99
C GLU A 702 50.46 -49.90 178.98
N VAL A 703 49.84 -48.97 178.20
CA VAL A 703 49.81 -47.49 178.43
C VAL A 703 49.38 -46.75 177.13
N PHE A 704 48.54 -45.72 177.30
CA PHE A 704 48.22 -44.48 176.53
C PHE A 704 49.05 -44.09 175.25
N TYR A 705 48.56 -43.28 174.28
CA TYR A 705 47.84 -41.99 174.39
C TYR A 705 46.93 -41.56 173.18
N LYS A 706 46.05 -40.59 173.50
CA LYS A 706 45.35 -39.51 172.73
C LYS A 706 46.05 -39.00 171.42
N ILE A 707 45.42 -38.30 170.43
CA ILE A 707 44.12 -37.55 170.36
C ILE A 707 43.60 -37.38 168.88
N LEU A 708 42.39 -36.77 168.73
CA LEU A 708 41.67 -36.28 167.52
C LEU A 708 42.47 -35.28 166.60
N PRO A 709 41.98 -34.78 165.41
CA PRO A 709 40.57 -34.63 164.97
C PRO A 709 40.19 -34.98 163.50
N LEU A 710 38.91 -34.76 163.19
CA LEU A 710 38.23 -34.80 161.88
C LEU A 710 38.68 -33.65 160.93
N PRO A 711 38.32 -33.70 159.63
CA PRO A 711 37.27 -32.77 159.16
C PRO A 711 36.28 -33.35 158.12
N ASN A 712 35.21 -32.59 157.87
CA ASN A 712 34.14 -32.90 156.91
C ASN A 712 34.47 -32.47 155.46
N SER A 713 33.72 -32.99 154.49
CA SER A 713 33.13 -32.13 153.45
C SER A 713 31.80 -32.69 152.93
N SER A 714 30.95 -31.81 152.41
CA SER A 714 29.67 -32.13 151.77
C SER A 714 29.35 -31.03 150.76
N PHE A 715 28.67 -31.34 149.66
CA PHE A 715 27.88 -30.34 148.95
C PHE A 715 26.62 -30.96 148.33
N SER A 716 25.63 -30.10 148.09
CA SER A 716 24.21 -30.47 148.00
C SER A 716 23.63 -30.41 146.59
N GLY A 717 22.46 -31.02 146.42
CA GLY A 717 21.61 -30.84 145.23
C GLY A 717 20.45 -29.87 145.47
N THR A 718 20.13 -29.12 144.42
CA THR A 718 18.91 -28.32 144.16
C THR A 718 18.82 -28.21 142.63
N GLY A 719 17.68 -28.01 141.96
CA GLY A 719 16.28 -27.90 142.36
C GLY A 719 15.46 -27.64 141.07
N LEU A 720 14.22 -28.11 140.99
CA LEU A 720 13.38 -28.08 139.78
C LEU A 720 12.78 -26.68 139.49
N VAL A 721 12.89 -26.18 138.25
CA VAL A 721 11.96 -25.22 137.60
C VAL A 721 11.91 -25.53 136.09
N GLU A 722 10.74 -25.37 135.47
CA GLU A 722 10.46 -25.59 134.03
C GLU A 722 10.68 -24.31 133.19
N SER A 723 10.89 -24.47 131.87
CA SER A 723 10.25 -23.64 130.82
C SER A 723 10.51 -24.19 129.41
N ASP A 724 9.50 -24.14 128.55
CA ASP A 724 9.57 -24.37 127.10
C ASP A 724 10.27 -23.20 126.36
N GLY A 725 10.56 -23.34 125.06
CA GLY A 725 10.98 -22.18 124.26
C GLY A 725 11.53 -22.45 122.85
N SER A 726 10.63 -22.65 121.88
CA SER A 726 10.87 -22.76 120.44
C SER A 726 11.88 -21.78 119.79
N LEU A 727 12.66 -22.31 118.84
CA LEU A 727 12.85 -21.84 117.46
C LEU A 727 12.72 -20.32 117.12
N GLN A 728 13.74 -19.74 116.45
CA GLN A 728 13.73 -19.43 115.00
C GLN A 728 14.46 -18.12 114.58
N GLY A 729 15.45 -18.25 113.67
CA GLY A 729 15.99 -17.16 112.82
C GLY A 729 16.90 -16.11 113.50
N ILE A 730 17.54 -15.20 112.76
CA ILE A 730 17.77 -15.11 111.30
C ILE A 730 18.98 -14.17 111.04
N GLU A 731 19.74 -14.39 109.95
CA GLU A 731 20.78 -13.48 109.39
C GLU A 731 21.98 -13.10 110.31
N GLU A 732 23.08 -12.45 109.87
CA GLU A 732 23.46 -11.82 108.58
C GLU A 732 25.00 -11.89 108.34
N ASN A 733 25.47 -11.57 107.11
CA ASN A 733 26.83 -11.08 106.74
C ASN A 733 28.05 -12.05 106.71
N LYS A 734 29.06 -11.87 105.83
CA LYS A 734 29.14 -11.29 104.46
C LYS A 734 30.54 -11.55 103.83
N SER A 735 30.59 -12.20 102.65
CA SER A 735 31.50 -11.96 101.49
C SER A 735 31.17 -13.03 100.42
N GLU A 736 30.82 -12.71 99.16
CA GLU A 736 31.58 -12.01 98.09
C GLU A 736 32.64 -12.97 97.47
N GLU A 737 32.60 -13.34 96.19
CA GLU A 737 32.29 -12.57 94.97
C GLU A 737 31.37 -13.29 93.92
N ALA A 738 31.07 -12.63 92.80
CA ALA A 738 30.14 -12.98 91.70
C ALA A 738 30.38 -14.34 90.99
N MET A 739 29.39 -15.14 90.53
CA MET A 739 28.17 -14.90 89.68
C MET A 739 28.48 -14.67 88.17
N PRO A 740 27.54 -14.92 87.22
CA PRO A 740 26.49 -15.97 87.10
C PRO A 740 26.50 -16.57 85.64
N ASN A 741 25.49 -17.14 84.95
CA ASN A 741 24.10 -17.65 85.18
C ASN A 741 23.73 -18.60 84.00
N PRO A 742 23.12 -19.80 84.18
CA PRO A 742 22.56 -20.58 83.06
C PRO A 742 21.19 -20.05 82.61
N LYS A 743 20.86 -20.10 81.31
CA LYS A 743 19.50 -19.77 80.80
C LYS A 743 19.06 -20.62 79.62
N SER A 744 17.79 -21.02 79.64
CA SER A 744 17.06 -21.60 78.53
C SER A 744 16.15 -20.56 77.83
N SER A 745 15.59 -20.96 76.69
CA SER A 745 14.32 -20.44 76.13
C SER A 745 14.19 -18.94 75.85
N LYS A 746 14.40 -18.54 74.58
CA LYS A 746 13.56 -17.50 73.96
C LYS A 746 13.38 -17.70 72.46
N SER A 747 12.17 -17.41 71.98
CA SER A 747 11.76 -17.49 70.58
C SER A 747 11.72 -16.09 69.94
N LEU A 748 11.96 -16.03 68.63
CA LEU A 748 11.72 -14.88 67.73
C LEU A 748 12.57 -13.60 68.02
N SER A 749 13.02 -12.81 67.03
CA SER A 749 12.81 -12.84 65.58
C SER A 749 13.96 -12.17 64.79
N CYS A 750 14.07 -12.53 63.51
CA CYS A 750 14.58 -11.72 62.38
C CYS A 750 15.97 -11.03 62.45
N SER A 751 16.93 -11.51 61.63
CA SER A 751 17.45 -10.71 60.50
C SER A 751 18.35 -11.52 59.55
N GLN A 752 18.32 -11.12 58.27
CA GLN A 752 19.25 -11.34 57.15
C GLN A 752 20.48 -12.28 57.31
N ASN A 753 20.63 -13.21 56.35
CA ASN A 753 21.94 -13.56 55.75
C ASN A 753 21.80 -14.34 54.41
N SER A 754 21.23 -13.71 53.39
CA SER A 754 21.21 -14.28 52.02
C SER A 754 22.56 -14.08 51.33
N LYS A 755 23.46 -15.06 51.44
CA LYS A 755 24.83 -14.96 50.93
C LYS A 755 24.91 -15.23 49.42
N ALA A 756 24.39 -14.29 48.63
CA ALA A 756 24.49 -14.31 47.17
C ALA A 756 25.96 -14.23 46.72
N GLY A 757 26.34 -15.05 45.73
CA GLY A 757 27.69 -15.05 45.17
C GLY A 757 27.95 -13.82 44.31
N TYR A 758 29.11 -13.18 44.50
CA TYR A 758 29.56 -12.09 43.63
C TYR A 758 29.83 -12.63 42.22
N VAL A 759 29.13 -12.07 41.22
CA VAL A 759 29.50 -12.20 39.80
C VAL A 759 30.01 -10.85 39.34
N ASN A 760 31.27 -10.79 38.88
CA ASN A 760 31.83 -9.58 38.30
C ASN A 760 31.16 -9.29 36.96
N VAL A 761 30.41 -8.19 36.89
CA VAL A 761 29.88 -7.62 35.64
C VAL A 761 30.57 -6.27 35.41
N PRO A 762 31.49 -6.14 34.45
CA PRO A 762 32.07 -4.86 34.08
C PRO A 762 31.00 -3.97 33.43
N PHE A 763 30.89 -2.71 33.87
CA PHE A 763 30.17 -1.69 33.12
C PHE A 763 30.87 -1.45 31.78
N LEU A 764 30.22 -1.79 30.67
CA LEU A 764 30.63 -1.29 29.36
C LEU A 764 30.28 0.19 29.26
N LYS A 765 31.29 1.05 29.43
CA LYS A 765 31.25 2.43 28.93
C LYS A 765 31.36 2.37 27.41
N GLU A 766 30.30 2.76 26.71
CA GLU A 766 30.28 2.86 25.26
C GLU A 766 30.98 4.17 24.82
N THR A 767 32.31 4.14 24.79
CA THR A 767 33.12 5.25 24.25
C THR A 767 33.18 5.17 22.73
N HIS A 768 32.39 6.00 22.06
CA HIS A 768 32.56 6.27 20.63
C HIS A 768 33.89 7.01 20.38
N CYS A 769 34.95 6.25 20.13
CA CYS A 769 36.12 6.76 19.42
C CYS A 769 35.92 6.50 17.93
N ILE A 770 35.44 7.52 17.21
CA ILE A 770 35.52 7.53 15.74
C ILE A 770 37.00 7.77 15.40
N VAL A 771 37.62 6.83 14.71
CA VAL A 771 38.89 7.06 14.02
C VAL A 771 38.54 7.52 12.61
N GLU A 772 38.80 8.79 12.32
CA GLU A 772 38.75 9.32 10.96
C GLU A 772 40.04 8.88 10.24
N GLU A 773 39.98 7.84 9.41
CA GLU A 773 41.03 7.57 8.43
C GLU A 773 40.80 8.45 7.18
N ASP A 774 41.44 9.62 7.17
CA ASP A 774 41.62 10.44 5.97
C ASP A 774 42.43 9.63 4.93
N GLN A 775 41.78 9.16 3.86
CA GLN A 775 42.46 8.70 2.65
C GLN A 775 42.14 9.63 1.47
N LYS A 776 43.18 10.37 1.06
CA LYS A 776 43.17 11.18 -0.16
C LYS A 776 43.28 10.31 -1.42
N SER A 777 42.46 10.62 -2.40
CA SER A 777 42.72 10.52 -3.85
C SER A 777 41.80 11.59 -4.47
N GLU A 778 42.22 12.56 -5.28
CA GLU A 778 43.26 12.57 -6.32
C GLU A 778 43.05 11.47 -7.38
N LEU A 779 41.90 11.55 -8.07
CA LEU A 779 41.84 11.78 -9.52
C LEU A 779 40.45 12.27 -9.96
#